data_AF-A0A7X7XG94-F1
#
_entry.id   AF-A0A7X7XG94-F1
#
_cell.length_a   1.000
_cell.length_b   1.000
_cell.length_c   1.000
_cell.angle_alpha   90.00
_cell.angle_beta   90.00
_cell.angle_gamma   90.00
#
_symmetry.space_group_name_H-M   'P 1'
#
loop_
_entity.id
_entity.type
_entity.pdbx_description
1 polymer ?
#
loop_
_entity_poly.entity_id
_entity_poly.type
_entity_poly.pdbx_seq_one_letter_code
_entity_poly.pdbx_strand_id
1 'polypeptide(L)'
;MSRRTVVGIGLMMAAVLAAVLPVRAEDPKPAKANSEPVYAQLRALELSGESVRVENLTLQRDVATITFVTGRCHLAQNVDGRITGIVFLGDGRLEVKPHLAVEQRHLGWLANSRAFSDTFTRMVIRFTDGTLDDITRFDQPQPGSVDGHAADAWKSARKLFREGRRYINPNLAAAFLEYNLELRLLTDLLWPGHGGYFHAYCEGKEYGDLLFLVDPLGAPYVKPEEVVLAALTEGNLGIWVSEQLQDRYTARTPAKVNLRLVDMEHYQIDATARDKNLRAKVTARFRALADGARVLPLDLFPKLRVIRVADTRGRELQFVQEDKDKDANFGVILPESLKRGEIYHLTFEYAGDDAVQDLGGGNFTLVARENWYPGNGFGDRATFEMTLRNPKELVMVATGQPLGEVREGDELVTRWKSDIPLAVAGFNYGRFKKNVVKDDKIDYTIETYANKFLPDDIRGMIKNIQEFERQTGESTGTTLGNMDTTKLMDKARAEAQLSMQLYTDMFGPLPYGRLAMTQQPYPSFGQAWPMLVYMPITAFLDSTYRAQLGMAGASSFFKYVAAHEVSHQWWGHAVGWDSYRDQWLSEGIAVLSASLFAQVAYKNEKFVEYWEDIRKDITQKNDKGRRPLELGSVTMGYRLNTAKTGSATYQIIYSKGAAVLHMLRMMMWDPKTGDQRFSAMMRDFVRTHIHQNVSTDDFKRAVEKHMIPELNLAGNGRMDWFFDQWVYGTALPDYKLDYRLEPADGGRTRLLCKVTQSQVAGDFVMRVPIYIDFDGNLRRLGTVVLNGNSTSPEIDVMLPKKPKRVLLCGFEDVLCTMDAR
;
A
#
# COMPACT_ATOMS: atom_id res chain seq x y z
N MET A 1 -5.16 -73.05 13.69
CA MET A 1 -4.07 -73.41 14.62
C MET A 1 -4.16 -72.46 15.81
N SER A 2 -4.68 -72.94 16.94
CA SER A 2 -3.89 -73.20 18.16
C SER A 2 -3.41 -71.90 18.82
N ARG A 3 -4.16 -71.36 19.79
CA ARG A 3 -3.96 -71.55 21.26
C ARG A 3 -2.73 -70.74 21.74
N ARG A 4 -2.74 -69.96 22.83
CA ARG A 4 -3.45 -70.07 24.11
C ARG A 4 -2.93 -68.94 25.04
N THR A 5 -3.75 -68.42 25.98
CA THR A 5 -3.53 -68.54 27.47
C THR A 5 -2.76 -67.35 28.09
N VAL A 6 -3.08 -66.74 29.25
CA VAL A 6 -4.02 -66.95 30.39
C VAL A 6 -3.81 -65.74 31.34
N VAL A 7 -4.85 -65.03 31.82
CA VAL A 7 -5.54 -65.07 33.14
C VAL A 7 -5.07 -64.05 34.18
N GLY A 8 -6.06 -63.47 34.89
CA GLY A 8 -5.98 -62.96 36.26
C GLY A 8 -6.76 -61.64 36.40
N ILE A 9 -8.09 -61.60 36.38
CA ILE A 9 -9.10 -61.92 37.44
C ILE A 9 -9.05 -61.01 38.68
N GLY A 10 -10.18 -60.32 38.90
CA GLY A 10 -10.61 -59.64 40.13
C GLY A 10 -11.76 -58.67 39.82
N LEU A 11 -12.96 -59.15 39.43
CA LEU A 11 -14.18 -59.24 40.25
C LEU A 11 -14.49 -57.96 41.07
N MET A 12 -15.71 -57.41 41.14
CA MET A 12 -16.99 -57.54 40.43
C MET A 12 -17.92 -56.54 41.13
N MET A 13 -18.70 -55.72 40.42
CA MET A 13 -20.06 -55.39 40.89
C MET A 13 -20.89 -54.85 39.73
N ALA A 14 -22.02 -55.52 39.49
CA ALA A 14 -22.92 -55.32 38.37
C ALA A 14 -24.03 -54.32 38.71
N ALA A 15 -24.45 -53.52 37.74
CA ALA A 15 -25.75 -52.86 37.74
C ALA A 15 -26.29 -52.71 36.30
N VAL A 16 -27.25 -53.59 36.02
CA VAL A 16 -28.45 -53.48 35.17
C VAL A 16 -28.46 -52.48 34.00
N LEU A 17 -28.59 -53.07 32.80
CA LEU A 17 -28.94 -52.41 31.54
C LEU A 17 -30.28 -51.65 31.65
N ALA A 18 -30.22 -50.34 31.39
CA ALA A 18 -31.32 -49.59 30.79
C ALA A 18 -30.92 -49.24 29.35
N ALA A 19 -31.83 -49.49 28.40
CA ALA A 19 -31.63 -49.25 26.98
C ALA A 19 -31.32 -47.77 26.71
N VAL A 20 -30.10 -47.49 26.25
CA VAL A 20 -29.74 -46.19 25.67
C VAL A 20 -29.99 -46.29 24.17
N LEU A 21 -31.09 -45.69 23.72
CA LEU A 21 -31.28 -45.33 22.31
C LEU A 21 -30.03 -44.56 21.85
N PRO A 22 -29.53 -44.76 20.62
CA PRO A 22 -28.51 -43.88 20.08
C PRO A 22 -29.13 -42.49 20.00
N VAL A 23 -28.73 -41.61 20.92
CA VAL A 23 -28.89 -40.17 20.74
C VAL A 23 -28.12 -39.89 19.45
N ARG A 24 -28.83 -39.71 18.34
CA ARG A 24 -28.30 -38.99 17.20
C ARG A 24 -27.74 -37.70 17.80
N ALA A 25 -26.42 -37.54 17.76
CA ALA A 25 -25.86 -36.21 17.85
C ALA A 25 -26.59 -35.41 16.77
N GLU A 26 -27.42 -34.46 17.17
CA GLU A 26 -27.90 -33.44 16.24
C GLU A 26 -26.65 -32.89 15.57
N ASP A 27 -26.61 -32.92 14.24
CA ASP A 27 -25.61 -32.16 13.50
C ASP A 27 -25.60 -30.75 14.10
N PRO A 28 -24.44 -30.23 14.56
CA PRO A 28 -24.41 -28.89 15.12
C PRO A 28 -25.03 -27.94 14.11
N LYS A 29 -26.13 -27.27 14.52
CA LYS A 29 -26.80 -26.28 13.69
C LYS A 29 -25.74 -25.33 13.13
N PRO A 30 -25.77 -25.00 11.83
CA PRO A 30 -24.73 -24.20 11.24
C PRO A 30 -24.58 -22.88 11.99
N ALA A 31 -23.34 -22.54 12.35
CA ALA A 31 -23.05 -21.30 13.06
C ALA A 31 -23.43 -20.12 12.15
N LYS A 32 -24.40 -19.30 12.59
CA LYS A 32 -24.90 -18.18 11.79
C LYS A 32 -23.92 -17.01 11.85
N ALA A 33 -23.72 -16.34 10.71
CA ALA A 33 -23.07 -15.03 10.67
C ALA A 33 -23.71 -14.08 11.69
N ASN A 34 -22.89 -13.25 12.34
CA ASN A 34 -23.32 -12.17 13.24
C ASN A 34 -24.13 -12.66 14.47
N SER A 35 -23.95 -13.92 14.88
CA SER A 35 -24.70 -14.53 16.00
C SER A 35 -23.98 -14.54 17.34
N GLU A 36 -22.77 -13.99 17.42
CA GLU A 36 -22.06 -13.84 18.69
C GLU A 36 -22.85 -12.88 19.60
N PRO A 37 -23.22 -13.28 20.84
CA PRO A 37 -24.14 -12.50 21.68
C PRO A 37 -23.67 -11.09 22.04
N VAL A 38 -22.38 -10.91 22.34
CA VAL A 38 -21.80 -9.60 22.67
C VAL A 38 -21.80 -8.70 21.44
N TYR A 39 -21.48 -9.24 20.26
CA TYR A 39 -21.57 -8.54 18.99
C TYR A 39 -23.00 -8.10 18.68
N ALA A 40 -23.99 -8.98 18.85
CA ALA A 40 -25.40 -8.66 18.64
C ALA A 40 -25.86 -7.52 19.57
N GLN A 41 -25.42 -7.50 20.83
CA GLN A 41 -25.65 -6.40 21.76
C GLN A 41 -24.99 -5.10 21.27
N LEU A 42 -23.72 -5.13 20.84
CA LEU A 42 -23.04 -3.98 20.24
C LEU A 42 -23.80 -3.44 19.03
N ARG A 43 -24.34 -4.31 18.17
CA ARG A 43 -25.10 -3.92 16.96
C ARG A 43 -26.45 -3.29 17.30
N ALA A 44 -27.14 -3.76 18.33
CA ALA A 44 -28.43 -3.24 18.78
C ALA A 44 -28.33 -2.09 19.80
N LEU A 45 -27.11 -1.69 20.18
CA LEU A 45 -26.86 -0.80 21.31
C LEU A 45 -27.53 0.58 21.21
N GLU A 46 -28.23 1.00 22.26
CA GLU A 46 -28.84 2.33 22.40
C GLU A 46 -28.30 3.07 23.65
N LEU A 47 -28.77 4.30 23.90
CA LEU A 47 -28.45 5.05 25.12
C LEU A 47 -29.25 4.53 26.34
N SER A 48 -28.64 4.53 27.52
CA SER A 48 -29.29 4.02 28.75
C SER A 48 -30.26 5.02 29.38
N GLY A 49 -30.11 6.31 29.06
CA GLY A 49 -30.80 7.42 29.73
C GLY A 49 -29.99 8.02 30.89
N GLU A 50 -28.94 7.33 31.33
CA GLU A 50 -28.00 7.88 32.31
C GLU A 50 -27.12 8.97 31.69
N SER A 51 -26.81 10.00 32.47
CA SER A 51 -25.92 11.08 32.03
C SER A 51 -25.06 11.62 33.16
N VAL A 52 -23.89 12.14 32.80
CA VAL A 52 -22.94 12.81 33.69
C VAL A 52 -22.85 14.28 33.27
N ARG A 53 -23.00 15.21 34.21
CA ARG A 53 -22.76 16.64 33.92
C ARG A 53 -21.26 16.89 33.95
N VAL A 54 -20.76 17.63 32.97
CA VAL A 54 -19.33 17.94 32.85
C VAL A 54 -19.13 19.44 32.71
N GLU A 55 -18.09 19.97 33.37
CA GLU A 55 -17.71 21.38 33.31
C GLU A 55 -16.18 21.48 33.40
N ASN A 56 -15.56 21.99 32.33
CA ASN A 56 -14.10 22.02 32.13
C ASN A 56 -13.40 20.65 32.31
N LEU A 57 -14.10 19.55 32.04
CA LEU A 57 -13.50 18.22 32.04
C LEU A 57 -12.61 18.06 30.81
N THR A 58 -11.40 17.56 31.01
CA THR A 58 -10.46 17.30 29.91
C THR A 58 -10.10 15.82 29.84
N LEU A 59 -10.24 15.23 28.66
CA LEU A 59 -9.73 13.91 28.32
C LEU A 59 -8.42 14.08 27.54
N GLN A 60 -7.34 13.51 28.06
CA GLN A 60 -6.08 13.40 27.34
C GLN A 60 -6.00 12.01 26.67
N ARG A 61 -5.83 11.98 25.36
CA ARG A 61 -5.66 10.74 24.58
C ARG A 61 -4.48 10.91 23.63
N ASP A 62 -3.33 10.40 24.05
CA ASP A 62 -2.05 10.57 23.35
C ASP A 62 -1.81 12.05 22.97
N VAL A 63 -1.71 12.40 21.69
CA VAL A 63 -1.57 13.79 21.20
C VAL A 63 -2.82 14.67 21.27
N ALA A 64 -3.99 14.10 21.56
CA ALA A 64 -5.23 14.84 21.61
C ALA A 64 -5.62 15.26 23.03
N THR A 65 -6.12 16.48 23.12
CA THR A 65 -6.78 17.03 24.30
C THR A 65 -8.21 17.36 23.91
N ILE A 66 -9.18 16.69 24.52
CA ILE A 66 -10.62 16.95 24.34
C ILE A 66 -11.13 17.62 25.61
N THR A 67 -11.54 18.87 25.51
CA THR A 67 -12.11 19.63 26.64
C THR A 67 -13.61 19.76 26.46
N PHE A 68 -14.38 19.19 27.40
CA PHE A 68 -15.81 19.46 27.56
C PHE A 68 -15.96 20.70 28.46
N VAL A 69 -16.13 21.86 27.83
CA VAL A 69 -16.20 23.15 28.53
C VAL A 69 -17.43 23.19 29.43
N THR A 70 -18.59 22.85 28.89
CA THR A 70 -19.84 22.70 29.65
C THR A 70 -20.80 21.80 28.90
N GLY A 71 -21.49 20.90 29.57
CA GLY A 71 -22.48 20.04 28.93
C GLY A 71 -22.81 18.77 29.72
N ARG A 72 -23.30 17.77 28.99
CA ARG A 72 -23.63 16.44 29.54
C ARG A 72 -23.10 15.34 28.63
N CYS A 73 -22.56 14.30 29.25
CA CYS A 73 -22.19 13.03 28.64
C CYS A 73 -23.31 12.01 28.89
N HIS A 74 -24.02 11.60 27.84
CA HIS A 74 -25.07 10.59 27.87
C HIS A 74 -24.47 9.21 27.60
N LEU A 75 -24.74 8.25 28.49
CA LEU A 75 -24.10 6.94 28.45
C LEU A 75 -24.87 5.96 27.56
N ALA A 76 -24.13 5.11 26.84
CA ALA A 76 -24.70 3.94 26.18
C ALA A 76 -25.13 2.88 27.19
N GLN A 77 -26.01 1.98 26.78
CA GLN A 77 -26.32 0.79 27.57
C GLN A 77 -25.07 -0.07 27.80
N ASN A 78 -25.14 -0.88 28.84
CA ASN A 78 -24.11 -1.83 29.18
C ASN A 78 -24.10 -3.00 28.18
N VAL A 79 -22.91 -3.42 27.75
CA VAL A 79 -22.66 -4.60 26.93
C VAL A 79 -21.64 -5.46 27.66
N ASP A 80 -22.05 -6.68 28.04
CA ASP A 80 -21.21 -7.64 28.78
C ASP A 80 -20.46 -7.01 29.98
N GLY A 81 -21.19 -6.26 30.80
CA GLY A 81 -20.64 -5.59 31.98
C GLY A 81 -19.94 -4.27 31.70
N ARG A 82 -19.80 -3.81 30.45
CA ARG A 82 -19.06 -2.59 30.09
C ARG A 82 -19.89 -1.56 29.31
N ILE A 83 -19.71 -0.28 29.62
CA ILE A 83 -20.22 0.81 28.78
C ILE A 83 -19.16 1.13 27.73
N THR A 84 -19.55 1.11 26.45
CA THR A 84 -18.61 1.24 25.31
C THR A 84 -18.86 2.48 24.46
N GLY A 85 -19.71 3.40 24.91
CA GLY A 85 -19.90 4.65 24.20
C GLY A 85 -20.67 5.72 24.96
N ILE A 86 -20.44 6.95 24.53
CA ILE A 86 -20.95 8.18 25.13
C ILE A 86 -21.33 9.15 24.02
N VAL A 87 -22.38 9.95 24.27
CA VAL A 87 -22.69 11.13 23.47
C VAL A 87 -22.56 12.37 24.35
N PHE A 88 -21.65 13.25 24.01
CA PHE A 88 -21.55 14.57 24.63
C PHE A 88 -22.41 15.59 23.88
N LEU A 89 -23.18 16.37 24.64
CA LEU A 89 -23.91 17.55 24.18
C LEU A 89 -23.52 18.76 25.03
N GLY A 90 -23.07 19.84 24.39
CA GLY A 90 -22.61 21.06 25.05
C GLY A 90 -21.41 21.67 24.33
N ASP A 91 -20.77 22.68 24.90
CA ASP A 91 -19.60 23.30 24.26
C ASP A 91 -18.33 22.51 24.56
N GLY A 92 -17.58 22.17 23.51
CA GLY A 92 -16.30 21.46 23.63
C GLY A 92 -15.25 21.94 22.64
N ARG A 93 -14.01 21.51 22.89
CA ARG A 93 -12.84 21.80 22.04
C ARG A 93 -12.00 20.54 21.85
N LEU A 94 -11.57 20.28 20.62
CA LEU A 94 -10.63 19.24 20.25
C LEU A 94 -9.31 19.92 19.83
N GLU A 95 -8.23 19.58 20.51
CA GLU A 95 -6.87 20.02 20.15
C GLU A 95 -6.01 18.79 19.86
N VAL A 96 -5.22 18.80 18.78
CA VAL A 96 -4.27 17.74 18.46
C VAL A 96 -2.90 18.34 18.18
N LYS A 97 -1.88 17.89 18.91
CA LYS A 97 -0.50 18.39 18.84
C LYS A 97 0.44 17.25 18.47
N PRO A 98 0.63 16.95 17.16
CA PRO A 98 1.46 15.83 16.74
C PRO A 98 2.93 16.00 17.16
N HIS A 99 3.57 14.89 17.52
CA HIS A 99 4.98 14.89 17.91
C HIS A 99 5.91 15.08 16.72
N LEU A 100 5.52 14.53 15.57
CA LEU A 100 6.36 14.49 14.39
C LEU A 100 6.35 15.82 13.63
N ALA A 101 7.54 16.36 13.34
CA ALA A 101 7.70 17.60 12.59
C ALA A 101 7.10 17.52 11.17
N VAL A 102 7.05 16.32 10.57
CA VAL A 102 6.41 16.11 9.26
C VAL A 102 4.89 16.27 9.35
N GLU A 103 4.27 15.78 10.42
CA GLU A 103 2.83 15.91 10.67
C GLU A 103 2.45 17.36 10.98
N GLN A 104 3.28 18.07 11.77
CA GLN A 104 3.13 19.51 12.03
C GLN A 104 3.21 20.35 10.75
N ARG A 105 4.13 20.02 9.82
CA ARG A 105 4.21 20.69 8.51
C ARG A 105 2.98 20.39 7.64
N HIS A 106 2.50 19.16 7.66
CA HIS A 106 1.31 18.76 6.92
C HIS A 106 0.06 19.50 7.42
N LEU A 107 -0.12 19.63 8.74
CA LEU A 107 -1.15 20.49 9.32
C LEU A 107 -1.01 21.96 8.90
N GLY A 108 0.21 22.44 8.66
CA GLY A 108 0.44 23.79 8.12
C GLY A 108 -0.27 24.03 6.78
N TRP A 109 -0.43 22.99 5.95
CA TRP A 109 -1.17 23.06 4.69
C TRP A 109 -2.69 22.88 4.87
N LEU A 110 -3.09 22.07 5.86
CA LEU A 110 -4.48 21.65 6.01
C LEU A 110 -5.28 22.55 6.97
N ALA A 111 -4.65 23.04 8.03
CA ALA A 111 -5.26 23.82 9.11
C ALA A 111 -4.55 25.18 9.32
N ASN A 112 -3.62 25.57 8.44
CA ASN A 112 -2.82 26.80 8.56
C ASN A 112 -2.10 26.96 9.92
N SER A 113 -1.78 25.84 10.58
CA SER A 113 -1.19 25.79 11.91
C SER A 113 -0.37 24.51 12.09
N ARG A 114 0.60 24.50 13.00
CA ARG A 114 1.38 23.29 13.35
C ARG A 114 0.68 22.37 14.35
N ALA A 115 -0.45 22.81 14.87
CA ALA A 115 -1.34 22.04 15.72
C ALA A 115 -2.78 22.24 15.24
N PHE A 116 -3.61 21.23 15.45
CA PHE A 116 -5.02 21.29 15.11
C PHE A 116 -5.84 21.78 16.31
N SER A 117 -6.85 22.60 16.05
CA SER A 117 -7.84 23.03 17.05
C SER A 117 -9.18 23.26 16.34
N ASP A 118 -10.26 22.71 16.88
CA ASP A 118 -11.64 23.06 16.48
C ASP A 118 -12.55 22.97 17.71
N THR A 119 -13.69 23.65 17.65
CA THR A 119 -14.74 23.59 18.66
C THR A 119 -15.92 22.78 18.14
N PHE A 120 -16.66 22.14 19.04
CA PHE A 120 -17.81 21.31 18.69
C PHE A 120 -18.93 21.50 19.70
N THR A 121 -20.16 21.19 19.30
CA THR A 121 -21.32 21.17 20.21
C THR A 121 -21.83 19.75 20.52
N ARG A 122 -21.34 18.77 19.74
CA ARG A 122 -21.73 17.36 19.83
C ARG A 122 -20.53 16.46 19.53
N MET A 123 -20.38 15.39 20.30
CA MET A 123 -19.36 14.38 20.05
C MET A 123 -19.89 12.99 20.43
N VAL A 124 -19.67 12.01 19.55
CA VAL A 124 -19.95 10.60 19.79
C VAL A 124 -18.63 9.87 20.02
N ILE A 125 -18.49 9.25 21.18
CA ILE A 125 -17.29 8.54 21.59
C ILE A 125 -17.61 7.05 21.71
N ARG A 126 -16.73 6.22 21.16
CA ARG A 126 -16.75 4.76 21.29
C ARG A 126 -15.41 4.31 21.85
N PHE A 127 -15.42 3.47 22.87
CA PHE A 127 -14.20 3.15 23.60
C PHE A 127 -14.25 1.81 24.35
N THR A 128 -13.07 1.32 24.71
CA THR A 128 -12.80 0.21 25.64
C THR A 128 -11.65 0.52 26.59
N ASP A 129 -11.10 1.74 26.52
CA ASP A 129 -10.08 2.27 27.41
C ASP A 129 -10.68 2.86 28.71
N GLY A 130 -9.89 3.64 29.46
CA GLY A 130 -10.29 4.30 30.71
C GLY A 130 -11.24 5.50 30.57
N THR A 131 -11.88 5.73 29.42
CA THR A 131 -12.73 6.91 29.19
C THR A 131 -13.90 7.02 30.16
N LEU A 132 -14.57 5.91 30.49
CA LEU A 132 -15.65 5.96 31.47
C LEU A 132 -15.13 6.42 32.83
N ASP A 133 -14.01 5.83 33.28
CA ASP A 133 -13.40 6.16 34.58
C ASP A 133 -13.05 7.65 34.66
N ASP A 134 -12.44 8.20 33.62
CA ASP A 134 -12.07 9.63 33.54
C ASP A 134 -13.30 10.53 33.70
N ILE A 135 -14.43 10.18 33.07
CA ILE A 135 -15.68 10.94 33.15
C ILE A 135 -16.35 10.76 34.51
N THR A 136 -16.44 9.54 35.03
CA THR A 136 -17.14 9.27 36.29
C THR A 136 -16.36 9.68 37.54
N ARG A 137 -15.04 9.89 37.41
CA ARG A 137 -14.23 10.54 38.46
C ARG A 137 -14.62 12.01 38.65
N PHE A 138 -15.16 12.66 37.62
CA PHE A 138 -15.63 14.04 37.70
C PHE A 138 -16.98 14.13 38.42
N ASP A 139 -17.97 13.34 37.99
CA ASP A 139 -19.29 13.25 38.62
C ASP A 139 -19.93 11.88 38.35
N GLN A 140 -20.84 11.44 39.23
CA GLN A 140 -21.48 10.14 39.12
C GLN A 140 -22.65 10.15 38.12
N PRO A 141 -22.85 9.07 37.33
CA PRO A 141 -23.99 8.96 36.42
C PRO A 141 -25.32 9.16 37.14
N GLN A 142 -26.15 10.05 36.60
CA GLN A 142 -27.50 10.30 37.10
C GLN A 142 -28.51 9.61 36.18
N PRO A 143 -29.48 8.86 36.73
CA PRO A 143 -30.53 8.24 35.94
C PRO A 143 -31.46 9.29 35.34
N GLY A 144 -32.04 8.98 34.19
CA GLY A 144 -32.95 9.86 33.46
C GLY A 144 -33.61 9.18 32.28
N SER A 145 -34.38 9.95 31.51
CA SER A 145 -34.87 9.54 30.20
C SER A 145 -33.79 9.75 29.14
N VAL A 146 -33.83 8.96 28.07
CA VAL A 146 -32.98 9.18 26.89
C VAL A 146 -33.26 10.57 26.30
N ASP A 147 -32.23 11.39 26.17
CA ASP A 147 -32.30 12.70 25.51
C ASP A 147 -32.44 12.53 23.99
N GLY A 148 -33.39 13.24 23.39
CA GLY A 148 -33.70 13.13 21.96
C GLY A 148 -32.54 13.55 21.06
N HIS A 149 -31.86 14.65 21.38
CA HIS A 149 -30.71 15.13 20.61
C HIS A 149 -29.51 14.18 20.74
N ALA A 150 -29.32 13.58 21.91
CA ALA A 150 -28.27 12.59 22.13
C ALA A 150 -28.54 11.31 21.33
N ALA A 151 -29.80 10.83 21.35
CA ALA A 151 -30.23 9.68 20.56
C ALA A 151 -30.08 9.91 19.06
N ASP A 152 -30.40 11.11 18.58
CA ASP A 152 -30.25 11.46 17.16
C ASP A 152 -28.77 11.52 16.74
N ALA A 153 -27.90 12.10 17.58
CA ALA A 153 -26.46 12.11 17.34
C ALA A 153 -25.89 10.67 17.32
N TRP A 154 -26.30 9.83 18.26
CA TRP A 154 -25.94 8.40 18.31
C TRP A 154 -26.31 7.66 17.02
N LYS A 155 -27.58 7.76 16.61
CA LYS A 155 -28.10 7.09 15.41
C LYS A 155 -27.45 7.62 14.14
N SER A 156 -27.25 8.93 14.04
CA SER A 156 -26.64 9.56 12.87
C SER A 156 -25.19 9.15 12.68
N ALA A 157 -24.39 9.16 13.75
CA ALA A 157 -23.00 8.71 13.70
C ALA A 157 -22.91 7.22 13.31
N ARG A 158 -23.70 6.35 13.95
CA ARG A 158 -23.69 4.91 13.62
C ARG A 158 -24.14 4.64 12.19
N LYS A 159 -25.12 5.37 11.68
CA LYS A 159 -25.53 5.28 10.28
C LYS A 159 -24.37 5.67 9.35
N LEU A 160 -23.69 6.79 9.62
CA LEU A 160 -22.56 7.26 8.83
C LEU A 160 -21.42 6.23 8.77
N PHE A 161 -21.04 5.65 9.91
CA PHE A 161 -19.95 4.66 9.96
C PHE A 161 -20.33 3.31 9.36
N ARG A 162 -21.63 2.95 9.32
CA ARG A 162 -22.09 1.68 8.74
C ARG A 162 -22.36 1.76 7.24
N GLU A 163 -22.95 2.85 6.77
CA GLU A 163 -23.41 3.01 5.38
C GLU A 163 -22.48 3.89 4.54
N GLY A 164 -21.47 4.48 5.18
CA GLY A 164 -20.49 5.30 4.50
C GLY A 164 -21.03 6.64 4.02
N ARG A 165 -20.24 7.24 3.13
CA ARG A 165 -20.60 8.45 2.38
C ARG A 165 -20.00 8.35 0.99
N ARG A 166 -20.80 8.70 -0.02
CA ARG A 166 -20.31 8.83 -1.39
C ARG A 166 -19.61 10.17 -1.55
N TYR A 167 -18.31 10.14 -1.83
CA TYR A 167 -17.51 11.32 -2.16
C TYR A 167 -17.38 11.50 -3.66
N ILE A 168 -17.16 12.75 -4.11
CA ILE A 168 -16.83 13.04 -5.51
C ILE A 168 -15.43 12.52 -5.83
N ASN A 169 -14.47 12.82 -4.94
CA ASN A 169 -13.09 12.39 -5.04
C ASN A 169 -12.66 11.66 -3.75
N PRO A 170 -13.03 10.37 -3.59
CA PRO A 170 -12.67 9.63 -2.38
C PRO A 170 -11.15 9.52 -2.22
N ASN A 171 -10.69 9.55 -0.98
CA ASN A 171 -9.31 9.24 -0.60
C ASN A 171 -9.31 8.30 0.61
N LEU A 172 -8.14 7.97 1.16
CA LEU A 172 -8.01 6.99 2.26
C LEU A 172 -8.87 7.30 3.48
N ALA A 173 -9.15 8.58 3.77
CA ALA A 173 -9.98 8.93 4.92
C ALA A 173 -11.41 8.42 4.79
N ALA A 174 -11.93 8.28 3.57
CA ALA A 174 -13.26 7.73 3.33
C ALA A 174 -13.39 6.30 3.85
N ALA A 175 -12.29 5.53 3.86
CA ALA A 175 -12.30 4.13 4.28
C ALA A 175 -12.41 3.93 5.81
N PHE A 176 -12.25 5.00 6.60
CA PHE A 176 -12.64 4.97 8.02
C PHE A 176 -14.15 4.92 8.20
N LEU A 177 -14.91 5.39 7.20
CA LEU A 177 -16.32 5.06 7.08
C LEU A 177 -16.42 3.64 6.52
N GLU A 178 -17.44 2.89 6.93
CA GLU A 178 -17.61 1.47 6.57
C GLU A 178 -16.56 0.52 7.20
N TYR A 179 -15.79 1.01 8.17
CA TYR A 179 -15.05 0.15 9.09
C TYR A 179 -15.97 -0.37 10.20
N ASN A 180 -16.01 -1.69 10.40
CA ASN A 180 -16.89 -2.36 11.36
C ASN A 180 -16.40 -2.12 12.79
N LEU A 181 -16.78 -0.97 13.34
CA LEU A 181 -16.41 -0.52 14.66
C LEU A 181 -16.87 -1.50 15.75
N GLU A 182 -18.04 -2.10 15.60
CA GLU A 182 -18.52 -3.10 16.57
C GLU A 182 -17.66 -4.38 16.57
N LEU A 183 -17.15 -4.82 15.42
CA LEU A 183 -16.21 -5.95 15.34
C LEU A 183 -14.88 -5.61 16.02
N ARG A 184 -14.40 -4.37 15.84
CA ARG A 184 -13.19 -3.91 16.53
C ARG A 184 -13.40 -3.87 18.05
N LEU A 185 -14.52 -3.34 18.55
CA LEU A 185 -14.81 -3.31 19.99
C LEU A 185 -15.00 -4.72 20.58
N LEU A 186 -15.62 -5.62 19.83
CA LEU A 186 -15.77 -7.03 20.22
C LEU A 186 -14.41 -7.67 20.52
N THR A 187 -13.37 -7.30 19.76
CA THR A 187 -12.01 -7.82 19.96
C THR A 187 -11.51 -7.57 21.38
N ASP A 188 -11.73 -6.37 21.93
CA ASP A 188 -11.29 -6.03 23.29
C ASP A 188 -12.22 -6.60 24.36
N LEU A 189 -13.54 -6.62 24.11
CA LEU A 189 -14.50 -7.20 25.05
C LEU A 189 -14.24 -8.69 25.28
N LEU A 190 -13.85 -9.41 24.23
CA LEU A 190 -13.46 -10.82 24.30
C LEU A 190 -11.96 -11.04 24.60
N TRP A 191 -11.21 -9.96 24.85
CA TRP A 191 -9.79 -9.99 25.23
C TRP A 191 -9.53 -9.05 26.43
N PRO A 192 -10.01 -9.42 27.63
CA PRO A 192 -9.89 -8.57 28.80
C PRO A 192 -8.42 -8.28 29.14
N GLY A 193 -8.11 -7.00 29.36
CA GLY A 193 -6.76 -6.53 29.69
C GLY A 193 -5.89 -6.14 28.50
N HIS A 194 -6.40 -6.27 27.27
CA HIS A 194 -5.75 -5.72 26.08
C HIS A 194 -5.87 -4.18 26.02
N GLY A 195 -4.90 -3.52 25.37
CA GLY A 195 -4.83 -2.06 25.26
C GLY A 195 -6.14 -1.50 24.69
N GLY A 196 -6.75 -0.57 25.42
CA GLY A 196 -8.07 -0.05 25.09
C GLY A 196 -8.09 0.79 23.81
N TYR A 197 -9.24 0.78 23.15
CA TYR A 197 -9.55 1.52 21.94
C TYR A 197 -10.26 2.84 22.29
N PHE A 198 -10.00 3.90 21.51
CA PHE A 198 -10.66 5.19 21.61
C PHE A 198 -11.01 5.74 20.23
N HIS A 199 -12.26 6.16 20.04
CA HIS A 199 -12.76 6.74 18.80
C HIS A 199 -13.74 7.86 19.10
N ALA A 200 -13.38 9.09 18.75
CA ALA A 200 -14.19 10.29 18.93
C ALA A 200 -14.55 10.89 17.57
N TYR A 201 -15.85 10.93 17.28
CA TYR A 201 -16.41 11.60 16.11
C TYR A 201 -17.18 12.84 16.53
N CYS A 202 -16.90 13.98 15.90
CA CYS A 202 -17.66 15.21 16.10
C CYS A 202 -17.83 15.98 14.79
N GLU A 203 -18.78 16.92 14.81
CA GLU A 203 -18.84 17.97 13.80
C GLU A 203 -18.21 19.23 14.39
N GLY A 204 -17.00 19.53 13.93
CA GLY A 204 -16.27 20.77 14.24
C GLY A 204 -16.89 21.97 13.54
N LYS A 205 -16.82 23.14 14.19
CA LYS A 205 -17.40 24.39 13.67
C LYS A 205 -16.62 24.92 12.46
N GLU A 206 -15.31 24.65 12.37
CA GLU A 206 -14.49 25.13 11.26
C GLU A 206 -14.32 24.07 10.16
N TYR A 207 -14.12 22.80 10.53
CA TYR A 207 -13.72 21.75 9.58
C TYR A 207 -14.80 20.68 9.29
N GLY A 208 -15.96 20.77 9.95
CA GLY A 208 -17.07 19.83 9.78
C GLY A 208 -16.79 18.48 10.41
N ASP A 209 -17.09 17.37 9.74
CA ASP A 209 -16.91 16.02 10.27
C ASP A 209 -15.44 15.70 10.56
N LEU A 210 -15.13 15.40 11.82
CA LEU A 210 -13.81 15.06 12.32
C LEU A 210 -13.85 13.73 13.05
N LEU A 211 -12.82 12.92 12.82
CA LEU A 211 -12.57 11.66 13.52
C LEU A 211 -11.19 11.71 14.16
N PHE A 212 -11.14 11.51 15.48
CA PHE A 212 -9.92 11.21 16.20
C PHE A 212 -9.97 9.78 16.75
N LEU A 213 -8.87 9.04 16.57
CA LEU A 213 -8.77 7.61 16.77
C LEU A 213 -7.44 7.27 17.47
N VAL A 214 -7.51 6.42 18.50
CA VAL A 214 -6.37 5.72 19.10
C VAL A 214 -6.70 4.23 19.14
N ASP A 215 -5.94 3.41 18.42
CA ASP A 215 -6.10 1.96 18.36
C ASP A 215 -4.75 1.24 18.55
N PRO A 216 -4.53 0.58 19.69
CA PRO A 216 -3.32 -0.22 19.94
C PRO A 216 -3.11 -1.42 19.00
N LEU A 217 -4.11 -1.78 18.19
CA LEU A 217 -4.01 -2.78 17.10
C LEU A 217 -3.72 -2.15 15.73
N GLY A 218 -3.43 -0.85 15.72
CA GLY A 218 -3.12 -0.05 14.55
C GLY A 218 -4.38 0.47 13.86
N ALA A 219 -4.36 1.75 13.50
CA ALA A 219 -5.41 2.40 12.75
C ALA A 219 -5.56 1.77 11.36
N PRO A 220 -6.80 1.48 10.91
CA PRO A 220 -7.05 0.95 9.57
C PRO A 220 -6.35 1.76 8.46
N TYR A 221 -5.86 1.07 7.43
CA TYR A 221 -5.21 1.63 6.22
C TYR A 221 -3.88 2.38 6.41
N VAL A 222 -3.50 2.71 7.65
CA VAL A 222 -2.23 3.38 7.97
C VAL A 222 -1.41 2.62 9.00
N LYS A 223 -1.69 1.32 9.21
CA LYS A 223 -0.90 0.46 10.09
C LYS A 223 0.60 0.52 9.73
N PRO A 224 1.52 0.50 10.72
CA PRO A 224 1.30 0.26 12.15
C PRO A 224 1.00 1.53 12.98
N GLU A 225 0.67 2.67 12.36
CA GLU A 225 0.33 3.87 13.14
C GLU A 225 -0.92 3.61 13.99
N GLU A 226 -0.92 4.08 15.24
CA GLU A 226 -1.96 3.78 16.24
C GLU A 226 -2.88 4.99 16.46
N VAL A 227 -2.44 6.20 16.11
CA VAL A 227 -3.13 7.46 16.35
C VAL A 227 -3.45 8.15 15.03
N VAL A 228 -4.69 8.63 14.87
CA VAL A 228 -5.16 9.30 13.65
C VAL A 228 -6.06 10.49 13.97
N LEU A 229 -5.87 11.59 13.24
CA LEU A 229 -6.89 12.62 13.01
C LEU A 229 -7.26 12.62 11.53
N ALA A 230 -8.55 12.43 11.23
CA ALA A 230 -9.08 12.50 9.87
C ALA A 230 -10.23 13.51 9.79
N ALA A 231 -10.29 14.23 8.68
CA ALA A 231 -11.46 15.02 8.31
C ALA A 231 -12.27 14.26 7.25
N LEU A 232 -13.59 14.24 7.41
CA LEU A 232 -14.52 13.42 6.63
C LEU A 232 -15.52 14.28 5.81
N THR A 233 -15.45 15.60 5.92
CA THR A 233 -16.20 16.54 5.07
C THR A 233 -15.59 16.57 3.66
N GLU A 234 -16.39 16.55 2.59
CA GLU A 234 -15.92 16.51 1.18
C GLU A 234 -14.77 17.50 0.89
N GLY A 235 -14.92 18.77 1.27
CA GLY A 235 -13.89 19.81 1.02
C GLY A 235 -12.63 19.71 1.89
N ASN A 236 -12.68 18.91 2.95
CA ASN A 236 -11.59 18.72 3.92
C ASN A 236 -11.04 17.29 3.93
N LEU A 237 -11.64 16.38 3.14
CA LEU A 237 -11.42 14.94 3.22
C LEU A 237 -9.93 14.59 3.19
N GLY A 238 -9.45 13.87 4.20
CA GLY A 238 -8.07 13.41 4.27
C GLY A 238 -7.63 12.97 5.67
N ILE A 239 -6.49 12.29 5.73
CA ILE A 239 -5.84 11.86 6.99
C ILE A 239 -4.82 12.92 7.40
N TRP A 240 -5.21 13.80 8.31
CA TRP A 240 -4.47 15.02 8.65
C TRP A 240 -3.29 14.75 9.59
N VAL A 241 -3.45 13.81 10.51
CA VAL A 241 -2.38 13.31 11.38
C VAL A 241 -2.45 11.79 11.39
N SER A 242 -1.30 11.14 11.34
CA SER A 242 -1.18 9.72 11.70
C SER A 242 0.20 9.47 12.29
N GLU A 243 0.26 8.90 13.48
CA GLU A 243 1.51 8.57 14.17
C GLU A 243 1.34 7.37 15.12
N GLN A 244 2.45 6.73 15.49
CA GLN A 244 2.48 5.70 16.53
C GLN A 244 2.18 6.36 17.88
N LEU A 245 1.84 5.56 18.89
CA LEU A 245 1.70 6.08 20.25
C LEU A 245 2.98 6.78 20.71
N GLN A 246 2.82 7.83 21.53
CA GLN A 246 3.94 8.64 22.01
C GLN A 246 5.04 7.83 22.71
N ASP A 247 4.66 6.76 23.42
CA ASP A 247 5.58 5.88 24.14
C ASP A 247 6.44 4.99 23.22
N ARG A 248 6.09 4.87 21.93
CA ARG A 248 6.85 4.12 20.92
C ARG A 248 8.05 4.88 20.37
N TYR A 249 8.15 6.18 20.63
CA TYR A 249 9.23 7.00 20.10
C TYR A 249 10.49 6.91 20.94
N THR A 250 11.54 6.30 20.38
CA THR A 250 12.90 6.41 20.94
C THR A 250 13.64 7.55 20.26
N ALA A 251 14.01 8.59 21.01
CA ALA A 251 14.96 9.64 20.58
C ALA A 251 14.75 10.21 19.15
N ARG A 252 13.49 10.30 18.68
CA ARG A 252 12.96 10.87 17.40
C ARG A 252 12.50 9.89 16.30
N THR A 253 12.66 8.58 16.45
CA THR A 253 12.17 7.61 15.44
C THR A 253 11.15 6.65 16.07
N PRO A 254 10.04 6.33 15.38
CA PRO A 254 9.13 5.28 15.83
C PRO A 254 9.84 3.93 15.88
N ALA A 255 9.52 3.12 16.89
CA ALA A 255 9.99 1.73 16.93
C ALA A 255 9.41 0.93 15.75
N LYS A 256 10.13 -0.12 15.31
CA LYS A 256 9.55 -1.13 14.44
C LYS A 256 8.54 -1.94 15.26
N VAL A 257 7.26 -1.84 14.93
CA VAL A 257 6.16 -2.49 15.67
C VAL A 257 5.40 -3.43 14.75
N ASN A 258 5.29 -4.70 15.15
CA ASN A 258 4.41 -5.67 14.50
C ASN A 258 3.12 -5.82 15.32
N LEU A 259 2.03 -5.23 14.83
CA LEU A 259 0.70 -5.25 15.47
C LEU A 259 -0.19 -6.39 14.98
N ARG A 260 0.33 -7.31 14.17
CA ARG A 260 -0.45 -8.47 13.67
C ARG A 260 -0.77 -9.42 14.81
N LEU A 261 -2.00 -9.95 14.81
CA LEU A 261 -2.42 -10.98 15.77
C LEU A 261 -1.92 -12.38 15.40
N VAL A 262 -1.76 -12.63 14.10
CA VAL A 262 -1.32 -13.91 13.53
C VAL A 262 -0.37 -13.69 12.36
N ASP A 263 0.44 -14.70 12.07
CA ASP A 263 1.33 -14.79 10.90
C ASP A 263 0.80 -15.91 9.99
N MET A 264 0.38 -15.58 8.77
CA MET A 264 -0.19 -16.56 7.84
C MET A 264 0.94 -17.36 7.18
N GLU A 265 1.08 -18.65 7.48
CA GLU A 265 2.24 -19.45 7.04
C GLU A 265 1.98 -20.19 5.71
N HIS A 266 0.76 -20.70 5.52
CA HIS A 266 0.42 -21.55 4.38
C HIS A 266 -1.07 -21.53 4.04
N TYR A 267 -1.37 -21.58 2.74
CA TYR A 267 -2.72 -21.73 2.20
C TYR A 267 -2.83 -22.94 1.27
N GLN A 268 -3.88 -23.73 1.48
CA GLN A 268 -4.40 -24.65 0.50
C GLN A 268 -5.72 -24.09 -0.05
N ILE A 269 -5.78 -23.84 -1.35
CA ILE A 269 -6.91 -23.18 -2.01
C ILE A 269 -7.49 -24.12 -3.08
N ASP A 270 -8.78 -24.39 -2.97
CA ASP A 270 -9.58 -25.00 -4.04
C ASP A 270 -10.63 -23.97 -4.48
N ALA A 271 -10.49 -23.44 -5.70
CA ALA A 271 -11.34 -22.36 -6.19
C ALA A 271 -11.85 -22.62 -7.62
N THR A 272 -13.06 -22.15 -7.87
CA THR A 272 -13.70 -22.18 -9.19
C THR A 272 -14.12 -20.77 -9.56
N ALA A 273 -13.58 -20.27 -10.67
CA ALA A 273 -13.95 -18.99 -11.27
C ALA A 273 -14.73 -19.24 -12.56
N ARG A 274 -15.98 -18.80 -12.60
CA ARG A 274 -16.85 -18.92 -13.77
C ARG A 274 -17.61 -17.63 -13.96
N ASP A 275 -17.44 -17.02 -15.12
CA ASP A 275 -17.99 -15.71 -15.45
C ASP A 275 -17.58 -14.65 -14.40
N LYS A 276 -18.56 -14.15 -13.64
CA LYS A 276 -18.35 -13.19 -12.54
C LYS A 276 -18.31 -13.85 -11.17
N ASN A 277 -18.64 -15.14 -11.10
CA ASN A 277 -18.76 -15.88 -9.86
C ASN A 277 -17.41 -16.48 -9.46
N LEU A 278 -17.07 -16.34 -8.18
CA LEU A 278 -15.96 -17.03 -7.55
C LEU A 278 -16.49 -17.80 -6.35
N ARG A 279 -16.19 -19.11 -6.32
CA ARG A 279 -16.40 -19.97 -5.15
C ARG A 279 -15.07 -20.55 -4.73
N ALA A 280 -14.79 -20.56 -3.44
CA ALA A 280 -13.57 -21.14 -2.92
C ALA A 280 -13.76 -21.85 -1.58
N LYS A 281 -12.95 -22.88 -1.39
CA LYS A 281 -12.64 -23.50 -0.12
C LYS A 281 -11.16 -23.27 0.16
N VAL A 282 -10.87 -22.58 1.25
CA VAL A 282 -9.50 -22.23 1.64
C VAL A 282 -9.21 -22.83 3.00
N THR A 283 -8.15 -23.60 3.12
CA THR A 283 -7.57 -23.98 4.42
C THR A 283 -6.32 -23.15 4.64
N ALA A 284 -6.35 -22.32 5.68
CA ALA A 284 -5.23 -21.48 6.07
C ALA A 284 -4.59 -22.00 7.36
N ARG A 285 -3.27 -22.06 7.37
CA ARG A 285 -2.44 -22.34 8.53
C ARG A 285 -1.77 -21.05 8.99
N PHE A 286 -1.85 -20.74 10.28
CA PHE A 286 -1.24 -19.54 10.83
C PHE A 286 -0.68 -19.77 12.23
N ARG A 287 0.31 -18.96 12.58
CA ARG A 287 0.91 -18.91 13.90
C ARG A 287 0.36 -17.72 14.68
N ALA A 288 -0.01 -17.92 15.93
CA ALA A 288 -0.41 -16.82 16.80
C ALA A 288 0.80 -15.94 17.15
N LEU A 289 0.65 -14.63 16.96
CA LEU A 289 1.62 -13.61 17.37
C LEU A 289 1.19 -12.87 18.64
N ALA A 290 -0.07 -13.02 19.06
CA ALA A 290 -0.63 -12.44 20.27
C ALA A 290 -1.10 -13.52 21.26
N ASP A 291 -1.20 -13.14 22.54
CA ASP A 291 -1.76 -13.94 23.63
C ASP A 291 -3.10 -13.35 24.07
N GLY A 292 -4.15 -14.16 24.15
CA GLY A 292 -5.46 -13.75 24.70
C GLY A 292 -6.51 -13.33 23.67
N ALA A 293 -6.10 -12.91 22.47
CA ALA A 293 -7.03 -12.53 21.40
C ALA A 293 -7.95 -13.69 21.01
N ARG A 294 -9.25 -13.45 20.97
CA ARG A 294 -10.27 -14.46 20.58
C ARG A 294 -10.97 -14.10 19.27
N VAL A 295 -11.00 -12.82 18.91
CA VAL A 295 -11.52 -12.34 17.62
C VAL A 295 -10.35 -12.18 16.66
N LEU A 296 -10.47 -12.79 15.49
CA LEU A 296 -9.48 -12.72 14.42
C LEU A 296 -10.09 -11.95 13.23
N PRO A 297 -9.86 -10.63 13.11
CA PRO A 297 -10.22 -9.89 11.90
C PRO A 297 -9.34 -10.35 10.74
N LEU A 298 -9.96 -10.60 9.59
CA LEU A 298 -9.30 -11.03 8.35
C LEU A 298 -9.82 -10.20 7.19
N ASP A 299 -8.92 -9.76 6.31
CA ASP A 299 -9.28 -9.10 5.07
C ASP A 299 -9.87 -10.14 4.10
N LEU A 300 -11.06 -9.84 3.61
CA LEU A 300 -11.77 -10.61 2.59
C LEU A 300 -12.65 -9.63 1.81
N PHE A 301 -12.62 -9.74 0.48
CA PHE A 301 -13.41 -8.87 -0.39
C PHE A 301 -14.89 -8.89 0.02
N PRO A 302 -15.53 -7.73 0.32
CA PRO A 302 -16.89 -7.67 0.88
C PRO A 302 -17.98 -8.46 0.17
N LYS A 303 -17.85 -8.62 -1.16
CA LYS A 303 -18.80 -9.35 -2.00
C LYS A 303 -18.59 -10.87 -1.99
N LEU A 304 -17.47 -11.37 -1.48
CA LEU A 304 -17.25 -12.79 -1.21
C LEU A 304 -17.86 -13.14 0.14
N ARG A 305 -18.99 -13.85 0.11
CA ARG A 305 -19.80 -14.13 1.28
C ARG A 305 -19.42 -15.46 1.90
N VAL A 306 -19.05 -15.42 3.17
CA VAL A 306 -18.67 -16.60 3.93
C VAL A 306 -19.90 -17.44 4.23
N ILE A 307 -19.83 -18.71 3.84
CA ILE A 307 -20.86 -19.72 4.06
C ILE A 307 -20.55 -20.48 5.36
N ARG A 308 -19.27 -20.81 5.59
CA ARG A 308 -18.84 -21.64 6.72
C ARG A 308 -17.38 -21.35 7.09
N VAL A 309 -17.11 -21.37 8.40
CA VAL A 309 -15.75 -21.40 8.96
C VAL A 309 -15.65 -22.58 9.92
N ALA A 310 -14.58 -23.37 9.84
CA ALA A 310 -14.38 -24.53 10.71
C ALA A 310 -12.92 -24.73 11.11
N ASP A 311 -12.70 -25.33 12.28
CA ASP A 311 -11.38 -25.76 12.74
C ASP A 311 -10.98 -27.15 12.19
N THR A 312 -9.80 -27.64 12.57
CA THR A 312 -9.29 -28.97 12.16
C THR A 312 -10.13 -30.15 12.64
N ARG A 313 -10.96 -29.96 13.67
CA ARG A 313 -11.89 -30.96 14.19
C ARG A 313 -13.25 -30.91 13.47
N GLY A 314 -13.39 -30.04 12.46
CA GLY A 314 -14.63 -29.81 11.74
C GLY A 314 -15.67 -29.01 12.54
N ARG A 315 -15.31 -28.49 13.72
CA ARG A 315 -16.21 -27.69 14.54
C ARG A 315 -16.45 -26.35 13.85
N GLU A 316 -17.71 -26.00 13.65
CA GLU A 316 -18.08 -24.72 13.07
C GLU A 316 -17.86 -23.58 14.05
N LEU A 317 -17.34 -22.48 13.52
CA LEU A 317 -17.01 -21.28 14.27
C LEU A 317 -17.97 -20.15 13.91
N GLN A 318 -18.30 -19.33 14.91
CA GLN A 318 -19.01 -18.08 14.66
C GLN A 318 -18.10 -17.09 13.94
N PHE A 319 -18.71 -16.25 13.11
CA PHE A 319 -18.02 -15.19 12.40
C PHE A 319 -18.91 -13.95 12.27
N VAL A 320 -18.27 -12.80 12.07
CA VAL A 320 -18.91 -11.54 11.71
C VAL A 320 -18.65 -11.27 10.23
N GLN A 321 -19.73 -10.99 9.50
CA GLN A 321 -19.71 -10.42 8.16
C GLN A 321 -21.06 -9.73 7.91
N GLU A 322 -21.08 -8.40 8.02
CA GLU A 322 -22.27 -7.59 7.76
C GLU A 322 -22.56 -7.49 6.25
N ASP A 323 -23.66 -6.81 5.89
CA ASP A 323 -24.06 -6.61 4.50
C ASP A 323 -22.92 -6.05 3.64
N LYS A 324 -22.79 -6.54 2.40
CA LYS A 324 -21.69 -6.22 1.48
C LYS A 324 -21.61 -4.75 1.07
N ASP A 325 -22.73 -4.02 1.19
CA ASP A 325 -22.86 -2.61 0.84
C ASP A 325 -22.86 -1.71 2.10
N LYS A 326 -22.32 -2.22 3.22
CA LYS A 326 -22.18 -1.55 4.52
C LYS A 326 -20.78 -1.81 5.10
N ASP A 327 -20.66 -1.87 6.44
CA ASP A 327 -19.45 -2.19 7.19
C ASP A 327 -19.07 -3.68 7.17
N ALA A 328 -18.82 -4.20 5.97
CA ALA A 328 -18.73 -5.62 5.65
C ALA A 328 -17.44 -6.34 6.11
N ASN A 329 -16.62 -5.74 6.99
CA ASN A 329 -15.38 -6.38 7.43
C ASN A 329 -15.65 -7.77 8.01
N PHE A 330 -14.72 -8.68 7.75
CA PHE A 330 -14.83 -10.09 8.14
C PHE A 330 -13.99 -10.38 9.39
N GLY A 331 -14.54 -11.16 10.32
CA GLY A 331 -13.81 -11.64 11.49
C GLY A 331 -14.31 -12.96 12.01
N VAL A 332 -13.40 -13.81 12.49
CA VAL A 332 -13.70 -15.13 13.07
C VAL A 332 -13.64 -15.06 14.59
N ILE A 333 -14.61 -15.69 15.27
CA ILE A 333 -14.60 -15.83 16.72
C ILE A 333 -14.08 -17.23 17.06
N LEU A 334 -12.89 -17.29 17.66
CA LEU A 334 -12.27 -18.53 18.08
C LEU A 334 -12.99 -19.10 19.31
N PRO A 335 -13.01 -20.43 19.49
CA PRO A 335 -13.64 -21.05 20.66
C PRO A 335 -12.84 -20.75 21.93
N GLU A 336 -11.53 -20.57 21.81
CA GLU A 336 -10.58 -20.27 22.87
C GLU A 336 -9.65 -19.15 22.41
N SER A 337 -9.06 -18.42 23.35
CA SER A 337 -8.08 -17.38 23.07
C SER A 337 -6.80 -17.94 22.45
N LEU A 338 -6.20 -17.17 21.54
CA LEU A 338 -4.89 -17.45 20.97
C LEU A 338 -3.82 -17.55 22.06
N LYS A 339 -2.87 -18.45 21.83
CA LYS A 339 -1.65 -18.57 22.62
C LYS A 339 -0.46 -18.36 21.69
N ARG A 340 0.38 -17.37 21.99
CA ARG A 340 1.52 -16.96 21.17
C ARG A 340 2.40 -18.16 20.85
N GLY A 341 2.79 -18.28 19.59
CA GLY A 341 3.63 -19.35 19.08
C GLY A 341 2.88 -20.63 18.71
N GLU A 342 1.65 -20.86 19.22
CA GLU A 342 0.81 -21.97 18.78
C GLU A 342 0.36 -21.80 17.33
N ILE A 343 0.05 -22.92 16.70
CA ILE A 343 -0.35 -22.98 15.30
C ILE A 343 -1.79 -23.46 15.20
N TYR A 344 -2.56 -22.76 14.39
CA TYR A 344 -3.96 -23.02 14.14
C TYR A 344 -4.19 -23.27 12.65
N HIS A 345 -5.26 -23.99 12.34
CA HIS A 345 -5.74 -24.11 10.98
C HIS A 345 -7.24 -23.82 10.95
N LEU A 346 -7.65 -23.01 9.98
CA LEU A 346 -9.05 -22.69 9.73
C LEU A 346 -9.38 -23.00 8.29
N THR A 347 -10.55 -23.59 8.07
CA THR A 347 -11.12 -23.81 6.74
C THR A 347 -12.29 -22.85 6.54
N PHE A 348 -12.26 -22.16 5.41
CA PHE A 348 -13.24 -21.17 4.98
C PHE A 348 -13.91 -21.66 3.72
N GLU A 349 -15.24 -21.58 3.66
CA GLU A 349 -16.03 -21.81 2.45
C GLU A 349 -16.81 -20.54 2.16
N TYR A 350 -16.66 -20.00 0.96
CA TYR A 350 -17.28 -18.74 0.56
C TYR A 350 -17.53 -18.68 -0.94
N ALA A 351 -18.47 -17.82 -1.33
CA ALA A 351 -18.75 -17.55 -2.73
C ALA A 351 -19.28 -16.13 -2.91
N GLY A 352 -19.11 -15.58 -4.12
CA GLY A 352 -19.64 -14.27 -4.44
C GLY A 352 -19.44 -13.90 -5.90
N ASP A 353 -20.14 -12.86 -6.31
CA ASP A 353 -20.00 -12.26 -7.64
C ASP A 353 -19.14 -10.99 -7.56
N ASP A 354 -18.75 -10.47 -8.72
CA ASP A 354 -17.97 -9.23 -8.92
C ASP A 354 -16.53 -9.24 -8.36
N ALA A 355 -16.13 -10.30 -7.63
CA ALA A 355 -14.72 -10.56 -7.35
C ALA A 355 -13.95 -10.76 -8.67
N VAL A 356 -14.64 -11.25 -9.71
CA VAL A 356 -14.18 -11.27 -11.09
C VAL A 356 -15.13 -10.44 -11.96
N GLN A 357 -14.58 -9.59 -12.83
CA GLN A 357 -15.34 -8.90 -13.87
C GLN A 357 -15.19 -9.64 -15.19
N ASP A 358 -16.32 -9.88 -15.86
CA ASP A 358 -16.39 -10.22 -17.29
C ASP A 358 -16.56 -8.93 -18.08
N LEU A 359 -15.58 -8.65 -18.93
CA LEU A 359 -15.53 -7.47 -19.79
C LEU A 359 -15.74 -7.83 -21.26
N GLY A 360 -16.19 -9.05 -21.55
CA GLY A 360 -16.53 -9.51 -22.88
C GLY A 360 -15.32 -9.90 -23.74
N GLY A 361 -15.57 -10.62 -24.83
CA GLY A 361 -14.52 -11.15 -25.70
C GLY A 361 -13.62 -12.20 -25.02
N GLY A 362 -14.04 -12.74 -23.87
CA GLY A 362 -13.22 -13.63 -23.04
C GLY A 362 -12.15 -12.91 -22.21
N ASN A 363 -12.33 -11.60 -21.96
CA ASN A 363 -11.50 -10.82 -21.03
C ASN A 363 -12.13 -10.87 -19.65
N PHE A 364 -11.47 -11.57 -18.73
CA PHE A 364 -11.82 -11.55 -17.32
C PHE A 364 -10.74 -10.81 -16.54
N THR A 365 -11.11 -10.19 -15.44
CA THR A 365 -10.14 -9.62 -14.50
C THR A 365 -10.59 -9.86 -13.08
N LEU A 366 -9.68 -10.39 -12.26
CA LEU A 366 -9.86 -10.44 -10.81
C LEU A 366 -9.84 -9.01 -10.28
N VAL A 367 -10.91 -8.58 -9.62
CA VAL A 367 -11.00 -7.26 -8.94
C VAL A 367 -10.44 -7.36 -7.53
N ALA A 368 -10.76 -8.45 -6.83
CA ALA A 368 -10.28 -8.76 -5.48
C ALA A 368 -8.82 -9.24 -5.50
N ARG A 369 -7.89 -8.38 -5.97
CA ARG A 369 -6.51 -8.77 -6.30
C ARG A 369 -5.68 -9.25 -5.11
N GLU A 370 -5.94 -8.71 -3.91
CA GLU A 370 -5.18 -8.98 -2.68
C GLU A 370 -5.99 -9.77 -1.63
N ASN A 371 -7.33 -9.74 -1.73
CA ASN A 371 -8.24 -10.24 -0.69
C ASN A 371 -9.36 -11.14 -1.24
N TRP A 372 -9.11 -11.86 -2.34
CA TRP A 372 -10.00 -12.93 -2.80
C TRP A 372 -9.94 -14.20 -1.93
N TYR A 373 -9.03 -14.24 -0.96
CA TYR A 373 -8.93 -15.22 0.12
C TYR A 373 -8.74 -14.50 1.46
N PRO A 374 -9.19 -15.11 2.58
CA PRO A 374 -9.10 -14.48 3.90
C PRO A 374 -7.65 -14.47 4.42
N GLY A 375 -7.17 -13.30 4.88
CA GLY A 375 -5.81 -13.16 5.42
C GLY A 375 -5.56 -11.82 6.11
N ASN A 376 -4.29 -11.47 6.34
CA ASN A 376 -3.90 -10.17 6.90
C ASN A 376 -3.76 -9.05 5.84
N GLY A 377 -4.05 -9.35 4.56
CA GLY A 377 -3.80 -8.46 3.43
C GLY A 377 -2.41 -8.63 2.80
N PHE A 378 -2.02 -7.70 1.93
CA PHE A 378 -0.76 -7.73 1.21
C PHE A 378 0.46 -7.63 2.15
N GLY A 379 1.51 -8.40 1.85
CA GLY A 379 2.80 -8.31 2.53
C GLY A 379 2.97 -9.28 3.70
N ASP A 380 1.90 -9.96 4.14
CA ASP A 380 1.99 -11.15 4.99
C ASP A 380 2.31 -12.37 4.13
N ARG A 381 3.54 -12.89 4.26
CA ARG A 381 4.08 -13.87 3.32
C ARG A 381 3.71 -15.29 3.71
N ALA A 382 3.06 -16.00 2.79
CA ALA A 382 2.67 -17.39 2.95
C ALA A 382 3.10 -18.25 1.77
N THR A 383 3.18 -19.56 1.99
CA THR A 383 3.27 -20.54 0.90
C THR A 383 1.87 -20.92 0.41
N PHE A 384 1.76 -21.39 -0.85
CA PHE A 384 0.47 -21.62 -1.50
C PHE A 384 0.45 -22.94 -2.25
N GLU A 385 -0.62 -23.71 -2.09
CA GLU A 385 -1.04 -24.80 -2.96
C GLU A 385 -2.44 -24.50 -3.49
N MET A 386 -2.57 -24.31 -4.80
CA MET A 386 -3.82 -23.86 -5.42
C MET A 386 -4.29 -24.85 -6.48
N THR A 387 -5.56 -25.25 -6.39
CA THR A 387 -6.30 -25.91 -7.47
C THR A 387 -7.35 -24.94 -7.99
N LEU A 388 -7.19 -24.49 -9.22
CA LEU A 388 -8.04 -23.47 -9.84
C LEU A 388 -8.81 -24.05 -11.01
N ARG A 389 -10.12 -23.77 -11.07
CA ARG A 389 -11.03 -24.24 -12.13
C ARG A 389 -11.65 -23.07 -12.88
N ASN A 390 -11.76 -23.21 -14.19
CA ASN A 390 -12.41 -22.27 -15.09
C ASN A 390 -13.01 -23.00 -16.31
N PRO A 391 -13.89 -22.37 -17.11
CA PRO A 391 -14.36 -22.95 -18.37
C PRO A 391 -13.21 -23.41 -19.28
N LYS A 392 -13.32 -24.61 -19.86
CA LYS A 392 -12.22 -25.30 -20.56
C LYS A 392 -11.62 -24.58 -21.77
N GLU A 393 -12.35 -23.63 -22.34
CA GLU A 393 -11.93 -22.80 -23.46
C GLU A 393 -11.08 -21.59 -23.05
N LEU A 394 -10.97 -21.32 -21.74
CA LEU A 394 -10.16 -20.25 -21.17
C LEU A 394 -8.85 -20.81 -20.61
N VAL A 395 -7.82 -19.98 -20.61
CA VAL A 395 -6.49 -20.28 -20.09
C VAL A 395 -6.35 -19.63 -18.73
N MET A 396 -5.92 -20.40 -17.73
CA MET A 396 -5.59 -19.92 -16.38
C MET A 396 -4.10 -19.63 -16.27
N VAL A 397 -3.75 -18.55 -15.59
CA VAL A 397 -2.37 -18.23 -15.20
C VAL A 397 -2.38 -17.71 -13.77
N ALA A 398 -1.51 -18.25 -12.91
CA ALA A 398 -1.46 -17.85 -11.51
C ALA A 398 -0.03 -17.61 -11.01
N THR A 399 0.07 -17.06 -9.81
CA THR A 399 1.29 -17.02 -9.01
C THR A 399 1.74 -18.44 -8.66
N GLY A 400 3.05 -18.66 -8.57
CA GLY A 400 3.62 -19.99 -8.29
C GLY A 400 4.07 -20.75 -9.55
N GLN A 401 4.60 -21.94 -9.31
CA GLN A 401 4.99 -22.90 -10.33
C GLN A 401 3.78 -23.73 -10.79
N PRO A 402 3.57 -23.90 -12.10
CA PRO A 402 2.53 -24.78 -12.61
C PRO A 402 2.90 -26.25 -12.36
N LEU A 403 1.99 -27.03 -11.79
CA LEU A 403 2.13 -28.47 -11.58
C LEU A 403 1.44 -29.31 -12.66
N GLY A 404 0.63 -28.67 -13.52
CA GLY A 404 -0.07 -29.31 -14.63
C GLY A 404 -1.52 -28.84 -14.78
N GLU A 405 -2.13 -29.25 -15.88
CA GLU A 405 -3.53 -28.98 -16.21
C GLU A 405 -4.25 -30.25 -16.66
N VAL A 406 -5.55 -30.36 -16.33
CA VAL A 406 -6.43 -31.46 -16.73
C VAL A 406 -7.76 -30.87 -17.19
N ARG A 407 -8.32 -31.41 -18.28
CA ARG A 407 -9.66 -31.05 -18.75
C ARG A 407 -10.66 -32.07 -18.20
N GLU A 408 -11.60 -31.62 -17.38
CA GLU A 408 -12.61 -32.46 -16.73
C GLU A 408 -13.99 -31.90 -17.10
N GLY A 409 -14.73 -32.61 -17.96
CA GLY A 409 -16.05 -32.15 -18.42
C GLY A 409 -16.00 -30.84 -19.23
N ASP A 410 -16.58 -29.77 -18.66
CA ASP A 410 -16.58 -28.41 -19.20
C ASP A 410 -15.53 -27.50 -18.53
N GLU A 411 -14.70 -28.04 -17.63
CA GLU A 411 -13.72 -27.27 -16.86
C GLU A 411 -12.27 -27.58 -17.28
N LEU A 412 -11.43 -26.55 -17.20
CA LEU A 412 -9.98 -26.67 -17.09
C LEU A 412 -9.62 -26.60 -15.61
N VAL A 413 -8.95 -27.63 -15.11
CA VAL A 413 -8.40 -27.70 -13.75
C VAL A 413 -6.90 -27.49 -13.84
N THR A 414 -6.37 -26.48 -13.15
CA THR A 414 -4.93 -26.21 -13.08
C THR A 414 -4.44 -26.26 -11.64
N ARG A 415 -3.21 -26.74 -11.45
CA ARG A 415 -2.57 -26.81 -10.13
C ARG A 415 -1.32 -25.95 -10.08
N TRP A 416 -1.17 -25.22 -8.99
CA TRP A 416 -0.07 -24.26 -8.79
C TRP A 416 0.50 -24.41 -7.38
N LYS A 417 1.81 -24.24 -7.25
CA LYS A 417 2.51 -24.35 -5.97
C LYS A 417 3.55 -23.25 -5.81
N SER A 418 3.70 -22.75 -4.59
CA SER A 418 4.86 -21.97 -4.19
C SER A 418 5.56 -22.61 -3.01
N ASP A 419 6.82 -23.03 -3.23
CA ASP A 419 7.71 -23.51 -2.17
C ASP A 419 8.36 -22.36 -1.38
N ILE A 420 8.21 -21.13 -1.88
CA ILE A 420 8.75 -19.91 -1.30
C ILE A 420 7.59 -19.04 -0.82
N PRO A 421 7.68 -18.40 0.35
CA PRO A 421 6.65 -17.48 0.82
C PRO A 421 6.46 -16.29 -0.14
N LEU A 422 5.22 -16.09 -0.58
CA LEU A 422 4.81 -14.99 -1.47
C LEU A 422 4.03 -13.94 -0.67
N ALA A 423 4.25 -12.66 -0.97
CA ALA A 423 3.54 -11.54 -0.32
C ALA A 423 2.04 -11.50 -0.63
N VAL A 424 1.63 -12.15 -1.72
CA VAL A 424 0.25 -12.26 -2.20
C VAL A 424 0.17 -13.35 -3.25
N ALA A 425 -0.98 -14.02 -3.34
CA ALA A 425 -1.31 -14.93 -4.43
C ALA A 425 -2.41 -14.35 -5.32
N GLY A 426 -2.34 -14.63 -6.62
CA GLY A 426 -3.38 -14.20 -7.54
C GLY A 426 -3.40 -15.03 -8.81
N PHE A 427 -4.44 -14.81 -9.59
CA PHE A 427 -4.62 -15.46 -10.87
C PHE A 427 -5.29 -14.52 -11.87
N ASN A 428 -5.10 -14.84 -13.14
CA ASN A 428 -5.84 -14.28 -14.24
C ASN A 428 -6.32 -15.39 -15.16
N TYR A 429 -7.41 -15.15 -15.87
CA TYR A 429 -7.86 -16.08 -16.89
C TYR A 429 -8.58 -15.38 -18.02
N GLY A 430 -8.58 -16.02 -19.18
CA GLY A 430 -9.19 -15.44 -20.37
C GLY A 430 -8.94 -16.29 -21.59
N ARG A 431 -9.41 -15.83 -22.75
CA ARG A 431 -9.16 -16.49 -24.03
C ARG A 431 -7.77 -16.16 -24.56
N PHE A 432 -6.75 -16.42 -23.74
CA PHE A 432 -5.39 -16.02 -24.01
C PHE A 432 -4.72 -16.89 -25.07
N LYS A 433 -3.97 -16.23 -25.95
CA LYS A 433 -2.82 -16.85 -26.60
C LYS A 433 -1.66 -16.82 -25.61
N LYS A 434 -0.89 -17.92 -25.53
CA LYS A 434 0.31 -18.04 -24.70
C LYS A 434 1.57 -18.02 -25.59
N ASN A 435 2.61 -17.34 -25.15
CA ASN A 435 3.97 -17.40 -25.70
C ASN A 435 4.96 -17.67 -24.57
N VAL A 436 6.05 -18.40 -24.85
CA VAL A 436 7.04 -18.82 -23.83
C VAL A 436 8.44 -18.73 -24.40
N VAL A 437 9.38 -18.19 -23.61
CA VAL A 437 10.81 -18.27 -23.87
C VAL A 437 11.54 -18.67 -22.59
N LYS A 438 12.50 -19.59 -22.73
CA LYS A 438 13.48 -19.89 -21.69
C LYS A 438 14.71 -19.01 -21.88
N ASP A 439 15.11 -18.33 -20.82
CA ASP A 439 16.32 -17.52 -20.77
C ASP A 439 17.39 -18.24 -19.96
N ASP A 440 18.31 -18.93 -20.65
CA ASP A 440 19.37 -19.72 -20.00
C ASP A 440 20.43 -18.84 -19.30
N LYS A 441 20.49 -17.52 -19.57
CA LYS A 441 21.48 -16.63 -18.92
C LYS A 441 21.17 -16.40 -17.45
N ILE A 442 19.88 -16.38 -17.12
CA ILE A 442 19.38 -16.09 -15.77
C ILE A 442 18.54 -17.24 -15.21
N ASP A 443 18.42 -18.36 -15.94
CA ASP A 443 17.60 -19.53 -15.62
C ASP A 443 16.14 -19.18 -15.31
N TYR A 444 15.50 -18.47 -16.24
CA TYR A 444 14.09 -18.07 -16.12
C TYR A 444 13.24 -18.54 -17.29
N THR A 445 12.01 -18.93 -16.97
CA THR A 445 10.93 -19.08 -17.98
C THR A 445 10.08 -17.82 -18.01
N ILE A 446 10.03 -17.16 -19.17
CA ILE A 446 9.25 -15.94 -19.39
C ILE A 446 8.07 -16.27 -20.29
N GLU A 447 6.87 -15.98 -19.78
CA GLU A 447 5.61 -16.27 -20.45
C GLU A 447 4.85 -14.98 -20.73
N THR A 448 4.14 -14.90 -21.86
CA THR A 448 3.21 -13.80 -22.11
C THR A 448 1.84 -14.31 -22.54
N TYR A 449 0.81 -13.64 -22.04
CA TYR A 449 -0.60 -13.98 -22.25
C TYR A 449 -1.36 -12.75 -22.72
N ALA A 450 -2.00 -12.83 -23.88
CA ALA A 450 -2.83 -11.75 -24.41
C ALA A 450 -4.07 -12.30 -25.12
N ASN A 451 -5.16 -11.55 -25.10
CA ASN A 451 -6.42 -11.95 -25.68
C ASN A 451 -6.55 -11.46 -27.12
N LYS A 452 -7.07 -12.31 -28.00
CA LYS A 452 -7.33 -11.93 -29.40
C LYS A 452 -8.46 -10.89 -29.49
N PHE A 453 -9.50 -11.03 -28.67
CA PHE A 453 -10.68 -10.17 -28.73
C PHE A 453 -10.61 -9.07 -27.69
N LEU A 454 -11.07 -7.88 -28.08
CA LEU A 454 -11.12 -6.72 -27.20
C LEU A 454 -12.31 -6.80 -26.23
N PRO A 455 -12.21 -6.11 -25.07
CA PRO A 455 -13.34 -5.86 -24.18
C PRO A 455 -14.51 -5.17 -24.88
N ASP A 456 -15.73 -5.39 -24.38
CA ASP A 456 -17.00 -4.87 -24.92
C ASP A 456 -17.02 -3.35 -25.01
N ASP A 457 -16.51 -2.65 -24.01
CA ASP A 457 -16.48 -1.19 -24.00
C ASP A 457 -15.65 -0.64 -25.17
N ILE A 458 -14.49 -1.24 -25.44
CA ILE A 458 -13.64 -0.87 -26.57
C ILE A 458 -14.34 -1.23 -27.89
N ARG A 459 -14.97 -2.41 -27.98
CA ARG A 459 -15.74 -2.81 -29.18
C ARG A 459 -16.91 -1.86 -29.45
N GLY A 460 -17.61 -1.42 -28.41
CA GLY A 460 -18.70 -0.45 -28.47
C GLY A 460 -18.23 0.92 -28.97
N MET A 461 -17.11 1.42 -28.43
CA MET A 461 -16.49 2.66 -28.90
C MET A 461 -16.16 2.59 -30.39
N ILE A 462 -15.54 1.49 -30.85
CA ILE A 462 -15.20 1.29 -32.26
C ILE A 462 -16.45 1.30 -33.14
N LYS A 463 -17.51 0.61 -32.70
CA LYS A 463 -18.78 0.57 -33.42
C LYS A 463 -19.42 1.96 -33.53
N ASN A 464 -19.38 2.76 -32.47
CA ASN A 464 -19.92 4.11 -32.47
C ASN A 464 -19.16 5.04 -33.44
N ILE A 465 -17.83 4.94 -33.48
CA ILE A 465 -16.99 5.69 -34.43
C ILE A 465 -17.36 5.30 -35.87
N GLN A 466 -17.41 4.00 -36.16
CA GLN A 466 -17.77 3.50 -37.50
C GLN A 466 -19.19 3.92 -37.92
N GLU A 467 -20.13 3.95 -36.96
CA GLU A 467 -21.49 4.40 -37.22
C GLU A 467 -21.57 5.91 -37.47
N PHE A 468 -20.82 6.72 -36.72
CA PHE A 468 -20.68 8.15 -36.97
C PHE A 468 -20.13 8.40 -38.39
N GLU A 469 -19.00 7.79 -38.76
CA GLU A 469 -18.40 7.95 -40.09
C GLU A 469 -19.36 7.56 -41.22
N ARG A 470 -20.14 6.48 -41.00
CA ARG A 470 -21.16 6.04 -41.95
C ARG A 470 -22.32 7.03 -42.08
N GLN A 471 -22.74 7.66 -40.98
CA GLN A 471 -23.88 8.58 -40.96
C GLN A 471 -23.52 9.97 -41.49
N THR A 472 -22.33 10.47 -41.18
CA THR A 472 -21.90 11.83 -41.56
C THR A 472 -21.10 11.86 -42.86
N GLY A 473 -20.52 10.73 -43.27
CA GLY A 473 -19.54 10.68 -44.37
C GLY A 473 -18.19 11.32 -44.00
N GLU A 474 -18.03 11.81 -42.77
CA GLU A 474 -16.78 12.37 -42.27
C GLU A 474 -15.89 11.23 -41.75
N SER A 475 -14.67 11.12 -42.27
CA SER A 475 -13.67 10.20 -41.72
C SER A 475 -13.12 10.76 -40.41
N THR A 476 -13.12 9.97 -39.36
CA THR A 476 -12.44 10.30 -38.10
C THR A 476 -10.94 9.97 -38.16
N GLY A 477 -10.44 9.41 -39.28
CA GLY A 477 -9.05 8.96 -39.41
C GLY A 477 -8.71 7.75 -38.53
N THR A 478 -9.72 7.04 -38.01
CA THR A 478 -9.57 6.03 -36.97
C THR A 478 -9.69 4.62 -37.54
N THR A 479 -8.63 3.83 -37.50
CA THR A 479 -8.56 2.47 -38.11
C THR A 479 -8.70 1.35 -37.07
N LEU A 480 -9.61 1.49 -36.10
CA LEU A 480 -9.68 0.59 -34.93
C LEU A 480 -10.27 -0.81 -35.21
N GLY A 481 -10.94 -1.03 -36.35
CA GLY A 481 -11.66 -2.28 -36.66
C GLY A 481 -10.82 -3.57 -36.80
N ASN A 482 -9.48 -3.47 -36.80
CA ASN A 482 -8.53 -4.58 -36.98
C ASN A 482 -7.59 -4.81 -35.77
N MET A 483 -7.90 -4.25 -34.60
CA MET A 483 -7.05 -4.37 -33.41
C MET A 483 -6.97 -5.83 -32.91
N ASP A 484 -5.74 -6.32 -32.78
CA ASP A 484 -5.39 -7.64 -32.25
C ASP A 484 -4.18 -7.50 -31.33
N THR A 485 -4.41 -7.69 -30.03
CA THR A 485 -3.38 -7.46 -29.01
C THR A 485 -2.31 -8.56 -29.02
N THR A 486 -2.58 -9.70 -29.67
CA THR A 486 -1.61 -10.81 -29.74
C THR A 486 -0.39 -10.48 -30.60
N LYS A 487 -0.47 -9.44 -31.44
CA LYS A 487 0.62 -9.01 -32.34
C LYS A 487 1.82 -8.39 -31.60
N LEU A 488 1.61 -7.85 -30.41
CA LEU A 488 2.68 -7.22 -29.62
C LEU A 488 3.12 -8.05 -28.40
N MET A 489 2.66 -9.30 -28.30
CA MET A 489 3.12 -10.22 -27.26
C MET A 489 4.63 -10.44 -27.27
N ASP A 490 5.25 -10.48 -28.45
CA ASP A 490 6.71 -10.66 -28.59
C ASP A 490 7.47 -9.43 -28.08
N LYS A 491 6.92 -8.23 -28.28
CA LYS A 491 7.49 -7.01 -27.74
C LYS A 491 7.45 -7.02 -26.21
N ALA A 492 6.28 -7.25 -25.62
CA ALA A 492 6.12 -7.32 -24.16
C ALA A 492 7.03 -8.40 -23.55
N ARG A 493 7.17 -9.55 -24.23
CA ARG A 493 8.08 -10.63 -23.84
C ARG A 493 9.54 -10.18 -23.87
N ALA A 494 9.98 -9.52 -24.95
CA ALA A 494 11.36 -9.05 -25.10
C ALA A 494 11.72 -7.96 -24.07
N GLU A 495 10.78 -7.06 -23.77
CA GLU A 495 10.94 -6.04 -22.71
C GLU A 495 11.08 -6.73 -21.34
N ALA A 496 10.21 -7.68 -21.02
CA ALA A 496 10.32 -8.45 -19.78
C ALA A 496 11.64 -9.23 -19.68
N GLN A 497 12.09 -9.83 -20.78
CA GLN A 497 13.36 -10.55 -20.85
C GLN A 497 14.57 -9.64 -20.59
N LEU A 498 14.61 -8.48 -21.25
CA LEU A 498 15.68 -7.50 -21.04
C LEU A 498 15.66 -6.95 -19.60
N SER A 499 14.47 -6.64 -19.06
CA SER A 499 14.32 -6.19 -17.67
C SER A 499 14.80 -7.24 -16.68
N MET A 500 14.40 -8.51 -16.83
CA MET A 500 14.84 -9.59 -15.95
C MET A 500 16.36 -9.78 -15.97
N GLN A 501 17.01 -9.72 -17.14
CA GLN A 501 18.47 -9.79 -17.25
C GLN A 501 19.12 -8.59 -16.54
N LEU A 502 18.69 -7.37 -16.87
CA LEU A 502 19.24 -6.13 -16.33
C LEU A 502 19.10 -6.05 -14.80
N TYR A 503 17.96 -6.45 -14.26
CA TYR A 503 17.68 -6.39 -12.83
C TYR A 503 18.34 -7.53 -12.06
N THR A 504 18.50 -8.71 -12.67
CA THR A 504 19.35 -9.77 -12.10
C THR A 504 20.79 -9.30 -11.99
N ASP A 505 21.31 -8.60 -12.99
CA ASP A 505 22.63 -7.99 -12.92
C ASP A 505 22.66 -6.86 -11.86
N MET A 506 21.69 -5.96 -11.82
CA MET A 506 21.74 -4.83 -10.89
C MET A 506 21.52 -5.24 -9.42
N PHE A 507 20.57 -6.14 -9.16
CA PHE A 507 20.03 -6.44 -7.82
C PHE A 507 20.33 -7.86 -7.33
N GLY A 508 20.80 -8.75 -8.21
CA GLY A 508 21.08 -10.15 -7.89
C GLY A 508 19.91 -11.09 -8.25
N PRO A 509 20.14 -12.41 -8.25
CA PRO A 509 19.14 -13.39 -8.67
C PRO A 509 17.97 -13.52 -7.68
N LEU A 510 16.80 -13.87 -8.23
CA LEU A 510 15.60 -14.21 -7.47
C LEU A 510 15.35 -15.72 -7.45
N PRO A 511 14.65 -16.24 -6.43
CA PRO A 511 14.40 -17.67 -6.28
C PRO A 511 13.17 -18.16 -7.05
N TYR A 512 12.57 -17.35 -7.95
CA TYR A 512 11.29 -17.71 -8.56
C TYR A 512 11.40 -18.55 -9.84
N GLY A 513 12.42 -18.36 -10.68
CA GLY A 513 12.62 -19.13 -11.93
C GLY A 513 11.54 -18.98 -13.03
N ARG A 514 10.48 -18.20 -12.79
CA ARG A 514 9.38 -17.95 -13.73
C ARG A 514 8.87 -16.52 -13.62
N LEU A 515 8.44 -15.97 -14.75
CA LEU A 515 7.68 -14.73 -14.83
C LEU A 515 6.61 -14.83 -15.93
N ALA A 516 5.35 -14.57 -15.59
CA ALA A 516 4.26 -14.46 -16.55
C ALA A 516 3.74 -13.03 -16.68
N MET A 517 3.78 -12.47 -17.88
CA MET A 517 3.17 -11.19 -18.22
C MET A 517 1.78 -11.46 -18.82
N THR A 518 0.72 -11.20 -18.06
CA THR A 518 -0.66 -11.32 -18.53
C THR A 518 -1.26 -9.98 -18.87
N GLN A 519 -1.98 -9.91 -19.98
CA GLN A 519 -2.84 -8.78 -20.26
C GLN A 519 -3.96 -8.67 -19.23
N GLN A 520 -4.28 -7.43 -18.87
CA GLN A 520 -5.52 -7.05 -18.20
C GLN A 520 -6.25 -5.97 -19.01
N PRO A 521 -7.57 -5.83 -18.83
CA PRO A 521 -8.39 -4.97 -19.69
C PRO A 521 -8.31 -3.48 -19.35
N TYR A 522 -7.71 -3.10 -18.22
CA TYR A 522 -7.53 -1.70 -17.85
C TYR A 522 -6.47 -1.02 -18.74
N PRO A 523 -6.74 0.19 -19.28
CA PRO A 523 -5.88 0.80 -20.29
C PRO A 523 -4.65 1.54 -19.74
N SER A 524 -4.64 1.95 -18.47
CA SER A 524 -3.57 2.79 -17.90
C SER A 524 -3.16 2.34 -16.50
N PHE A 525 -3.25 1.04 -16.24
CA PHE A 525 -2.93 0.45 -14.94
C PHE A 525 -2.08 -0.80 -15.16
N GLY A 526 -0.92 -0.86 -14.50
CA GLY A 526 -0.10 -2.06 -14.35
C GLY A 526 -0.17 -2.52 -12.90
N GLN A 527 0.00 -3.82 -12.68
CA GLN A 527 0.15 -4.36 -11.34
C GLN A 527 1.00 -5.63 -11.41
N ALA A 528 1.95 -5.79 -10.52
CA ALA A 528 2.76 -6.98 -10.43
C ALA A 528 2.44 -7.77 -9.16
N TRP A 529 2.28 -9.08 -9.29
CA TRP A 529 2.37 -10.11 -8.25
C TRP A 529 3.64 -10.96 -8.45
N PRO A 530 4.08 -11.70 -7.42
CA PRO A 530 5.21 -12.60 -7.56
C PRO A 530 4.96 -13.63 -8.67
N MET A 531 5.82 -13.67 -9.68
CA MET A 531 5.73 -14.50 -10.90
C MET A 531 4.57 -14.18 -11.84
N LEU A 532 3.74 -13.17 -11.57
CA LEU A 532 2.56 -12.82 -12.36
C LEU A 532 2.37 -11.31 -12.47
N VAL A 533 2.60 -10.74 -13.65
CA VAL A 533 2.46 -9.31 -13.93
C VAL A 533 1.23 -9.06 -14.79
N TYR A 534 0.32 -8.21 -14.31
CA TYR A 534 -0.85 -7.74 -15.04
C TYR A 534 -0.52 -6.45 -15.79
N MET A 535 -0.38 -6.59 -17.10
CA MET A 535 -0.04 -5.53 -18.03
C MET A 535 -1.29 -4.87 -18.60
N PRO A 536 -1.35 -3.53 -18.71
CA PRO A 536 -2.50 -2.86 -19.30
C PRO A 536 -2.72 -3.29 -20.75
N ILE A 537 -3.97 -3.37 -21.21
CA ILE A 537 -4.34 -3.80 -22.57
C ILE A 537 -3.59 -3.01 -23.65
N THR A 538 -3.35 -1.74 -23.38
CA THR A 538 -2.66 -0.78 -24.25
C THR A 538 -1.16 -1.04 -24.40
N ALA A 539 -0.52 -1.76 -23.47
CA ALA A 539 0.86 -2.22 -23.62
C ALA A 539 1.00 -3.21 -24.79
N PHE A 540 -0.12 -3.86 -25.16
CA PHE A 540 -0.22 -4.76 -26.30
C PHE A 540 -0.79 -4.08 -27.56
N LEU A 541 -0.87 -2.74 -27.56
CA LEU A 541 -1.28 -1.94 -28.72
C LEU A 541 -0.10 -1.08 -29.24
N ASP A 542 -0.02 -0.91 -30.56
CA ASP A 542 1.01 -0.06 -31.15
C ASP A 542 0.73 1.44 -30.89
N SER A 543 1.69 2.29 -31.24
CA SER A 543 1.58 3.73 -31.00
C SER A 543 0.45 4.38 -31.81
N THR A 544 0.13 3.84 -32.98
CA THR A 544 -0.95 4.37 -33.84
C THR A 544 -2.29 4.12 -33.19
N TYR A 545 -2.54 2.90 -32.71
CA TYR A 545 -3.77 2.57 -31.99
C TYR A 545 -3.90 3.34 -30.69
N ARG A 546 -2.81 3.49 -29.92
CA ARG A 546 -2.83 4.32 -28.72
C ARG A 546 -3.15 5.78 -29.02
N ALA A 547 -2.59 6.35 -30.10
CA ALA A 547 -2.91 7.70 -30.51
C ALA A 547 -4.39 7.85 -30.90
N GLN A 548 -4.93 6.90 -31.66
CA GLN A 548 -6.35 6.86 -32.05
C GLN A 548 -7.31 6.71 -30.86
N LEU A 549 -6.87 6.09 -29.76
CA LEU A 549 -7.62 5.99 -28.50
C LEU A 549 -7.45 7.23 -27.59
N GLY A 550 -6.88 8.33 -28.10
CA GLY A 550 -6.64 9.55 -27.32
C GLY A 550 -5.50 9.43 -26.31
N MET A 551 -4.67 8.38 -26.40
CA MET A 551 -3.61 8.09 -25.43
C MET A 551 -2.22 8.54 -25.89
N ALA A 552 -2.15 9.42 -26.90
CA ALA A 552 -0.87 9.96 -27.40
C ALA A 552 -0.06 10.65 -26.30
N GLY A 553 -0.72 11.34 -25.36
CA GLY A 553 -0.10 12.03 -24.23
C GLY A 553 0.47 11.11 -23.14
N ALA A 554 0.06 9.83 -23.10
CA ALA A 554 0.56 8.84 -22.14
C ALA A 554 1.70 7.97 -22.71
N SER A 555 2.36 8.44 -23.79
CA SER A 555 3.38 7.66 -24.50
C SER A 555 4.58 7.26 -23.63
N SER A 556 4.94 8.04 -22.61
CA SER A 556 6.00 7.73 -21.64
C SER A 556 5.62 6.54 -20.75
N PHE A 557 4.42 6.55 -20.16
CA PHE A 557 3.92 5.45 -19.33
C PHE A 557 4.04 4.10 -20.04
N PHE A 558 3.55 3.99 -21.28
CA PHE A 558 3.59 2.73 -22.04
C PHE A 558 5.00 2.29 -22.47
N LYS A 559 5.98 3.20 -22.50
CA LYS A 559 7.38 2.83 -22.81
C LYS A 559 8.05 2.15 -21.63
N TYR A 560 7.60 2.43 -20.40
CA TYR A 560 8.33 2.07 -19.19
C TYR A 560 7.55 1.16 -18.25
N VAL A 561 6.23 1.05 -18.40
CA VAL A 561 5.37 0.24 -17.52
C VAL A 561 5.83 -1.21 -17.42
N ALA A 562 6.21 -1.88 -18.52
CA ALA A 562 6.70 -3.26 -18.45
C ALA A 562 7.96 -3.38 -17.57
N ALA A 563 8.91 -2.46 -17.75
CA ALA A 563 10.14 -2.43 -16.99
C ALA A 563 9.90 -2.08 -15.51
N HIS A 564 8.93 -1.20 -15.21
CA HIS A 564 8.48 -0.87 -13.86
C HIS A 564 7.87 -2.11 -13.18
N GLU A 565 6.86 -2.73 -13.78
CA GLU A 565 6.16 -3.87 -13.19
C GLU A 565 7.06 -5.10 -12.99
N VAL A 566 8.00 -5.37 -13.91
CA VAL A 566 8.96 -6.48 -13.76
C VAL A 566 9.92 -6.23 -12.60
N SER A 567 10.23 -4.98 -12.26
CA SER A 567 11.11 -4.69 -11.13
C SER A 567 10.48 -5.06 -9.79
N HIS A 568 9.14 -5.06 -9.70
CA HIS A 568 8.43 -5.42 -8.46
C HIS A 568 8.65 -6.87 -8.04
N GLN A 569 9.16 -7.73 -8.93
CA GLN A 569 9.61 -9.08 -8.54
C GLN A 569 10.67 -9.02 -7.42
N TRP A 570 11.54 -7.99 -7.44
CA TRP A 570 12.43 -7.66 -6.33
C TRP A 570 11.72 -6.79 -5.29
N TRP A 571 11.14 -5.67 -5.74
CA TRP A 571 10.70 -4.58 -4.87
C TRP A 571 9.19 -4.63 -4.58
N GLY A 572 8.82 -4.84 -3.33
CA GLY A 572 7.44 -5.10 -2.91
C GLY A 572 7.14 -6.59 -2.73
N HIS A 573 7.84 -7.48 -3.43
CA HIS A 573 7.65 -8.93 -3.32
C HIS A 573 8.78 -9.62 -2.56
N ALA A 574 9.95 -9.75 -3.20
CA ALA A 574 11.10 -10.41 -2.58
C ALA A 574 11.58 -9.60 -1.36
N VAL A 575 11.67 -8.28 -1.50
CA VAL A 575 11.90 -7.33 -0.41
C VAL A 575 10.69 -6.40 -0.35
N GLY A 576 9.86 -6.55 0.67
CA GLY A 576 8.66 -5.71 0.88
C GLY A 576 8.94 -4.50 1.76
N TRP A 577 7.92 -3.71 2.08
CA TRP A 577 8.03 -2.53 2.94
C TRP A 577 7.38 -2.78 4.32
N ASP A 578 7.92 -2.14 5.36
CA ASP A 578 7.48 -2.33 6.75
C ASP A 578 6.19 -1.58 7.09
N SER A 579 6.06 -0.35 6.59
CA SER A 579 4.86 0.48 6.75
C SER A 579 4.53 1.23 5.47
N TYR A 580 3.35 1.85 5.40
CA TYR A 580 3.00 2.72 4.27
C TYR A 580 4.01 3.88 4.07
N ARG A 581 4.74 4.27 5.12
CA ARG A 581 5.77 5.31 5.06
C ARG A 581 7.02 4.86 4.28
N ASP A 582 7.22 3.56 4.13
CA ASP A 582 8.39 2.96 3.48
C ASP A 582 8.08 2.47 2.05
N GLN A 583 6.82 2.52 1.64
CA GLN A 583 6.37 2.03 0.32
C GLN A 583 7.04 2.78 -0.85
N TRP A 584 7.53 4.00 -0.63
CA TRP A 584 8.32 4.75 -1.61
C TRP A 584 9.60 4.01 -2.04
N LEU A 585 10.15 3.12 -1.22
CA LEU A 585 11.28 2.28 -1.63
C LEU A 585 10.86 1.36 -2.78
N SER A 586 9.68 0.73 -2.69
CA SER A 586 9.17 -0.15 -3.75
C SER A 586 8.96 0.62 -5.06
N GLU A 587 8.14 1.67 -5.02
CA GLU A 587 7.77 2.43 -6.22
C GLU A 587 8.92 3.26 -6.77
N GLY A 588 9.71 3.89 -5.89
CA GLY A 588 10.87 4.69 -6.27
C GLY A 588 11.94 3.84 -6.94
N ILE A 589 12.22 2.63 -6.42
CA ILE A 589 13.19 1.73 -7.07
C ILE A 589 12.60 1.19 -8.38
N ALA A 590 11.29 0.99 -8.48
CA ALA A 590 10.67 0.58 -9.74
C ALA A 590 10.79 1.64 -10.85
N VAL A 591 10.55 2.91 -10.52
CA VAL A 591 10.78 4.04 -11.43
C VAL A 591 12.27 4.25 -11.73
N LEU A 592 13.17 4.05 -10.77
CA LEU A 592 14.62 4.01 -11.04
C LEU A 592 14.97 2.88 -12.02
N SER A 593 14.38 1.70 -11.84
CA SER A 593 14.62 0.52 -12.68
C SER A 593 14.16 0.75 -14.12
N ALA A 594 13.00 1.38 -14.30
CA ALA A 594 12.54 1.87 -15.59
C ALA A 594 13.53 2.84 -16.26
N SER A 595 14.20 3.71 -15.49
CA SER A 595 15.25 4.59 -16.04
C SER A 595 16.48 3.80 -16.52
N LEU A 596 16.89 2.75 -15.78
CA LEU A 596 18.01 1.89 -16.17
C LEU A 596 17.67 1.14 -17.46
N PHE A 597 16.44 0.64 -17.56
CA PHE A 597 15.93 0.05 -18.80
C PHE A 597 15.95 1.07 -19.94
N ALA A 598 15.48 2.29 -19.72
CA ALA A 598 15.49 3.35 -20.73
C ALA A 598 16.92 3.66 -21.22
N GLN A 599 17.90 3.67 -20.31
CA GLN A 599 19.29 3.90 -20.65
C GLN A 599 19.84 2.81 -21.58
N VAL A 600 19.54 1.54 -21.30
CA VAL A 600 19.99 0.39 -22.10
C VAL A 600 19.23 0.29 -23.43
N ALA A 601 17.91 0.44 -23.40
CA ALA A 601 17.05 0.25 -24.57
C ALA A 601 17.05 1.44 -25.54
N TYR A 602 17.16 2.67 -25.03
CA TYR A 602 16.94 3.90 -25.80
C TYR A 602 18.09 4.92 -25.79
N LYS A 603 19.21 4.60 -25.11
CA LYS A 603 20.43 5.42 -24.98
C LYS A 603 20.25 6.69 -24.13
N ASN A 604 21.35 7.41 -23.91
CA ASN A 604 21.46 8.50 -22.93
C ASN A 604 20.53 9.70 -23.17
N GLU A 605 20.19 10.05 -24.42
CA GLU A 605 19.29 11.17 -24.69
C GLU A 605 17.90 10.94 -24.07
N LYS A 606 17.34 9.73 -24.28
CA LYS A 606 16.05 9.34 -23.69
C LYS A 606 16.13 9.13 -22.18
N PHE A 607 17.31 8.78 -21.66
CA PHE A 607 17.54 8.73 -20.23
C PHE A 607 17.48 10.12 -19.57
N VAL A 608 18.06 11.15 -20.20
CA VAL A 608 17.99 12.52 -19.66
C VAL A 608 16.57 13.07 -19.77
N GLU A 609 15.90 12.91 -20.93
CA GLU A 609 14.48 13.29 -21.09
C GLU A 609 13.57 12.65 -20.02
N TYR A 610 13.82 11.38 -19.69
CA TYR A 610 13.08 10.67 -18.63
C TYR A 610 13.18 11.38 -17.29
N TRP A 611 14.40 11.75 -16.86
CA TRP A 611 14.60 12.42 -15.58
C TRP A 611 14.14 13.88 -15.58
N GLU A 612 14.19 14.56 -16.72
CA GLU A 612 13.57 15.88 -16.89
C GLU A 612 12.06 15.82 -16.66
N ASP A 613 11.39 14.79 -17.17
CA ASP A 613 9.95 14.58 -16.95
C ASP A 613 9.64 14.24 -15.49
N ILE A 614 10.45 13.38 -14.85
CA ILE A 614 10.35 13.11 -13.40
C ILE A 614 10.51 14.39 -12.58
N ARG A 615 11.47 15.26 -12.94
CA ARG A 615 11.66 16.55 -12.26
C ARG A 615 10.46 17.47 -12.46
N LYS A 616 9.85 17.50 -13.65
CA LYS A 616 8.62 18.26 -13.91
C LYS A 616 7.47 17.75 -13.04
N ASP A 617 7.28 16.44 -12.94
CA ASP A 617 6.24 15.84 -12.09
C ASP A 617 6.35 16.33 -10.63
N ILE A 618 7.58 16.47 -10.12
CA ILE A 618 7.84 16.92 -8.74
C ILE A 618 7.64 18.44 -8.55
N THR A 619 7.99 19.24 -9.56
CA THR A 619 8.16 20.70 -9.42
C THR A 619 7.07 21.53 -10.08
N GLN A 620 6.30 20.95 -11.00
CA GLN A 620 5.18 21.62 -11.65
C GLN A 620 4.00 21.73 -10.70
N LYS A 621 3.30 22.86 -10.77
CA LYS A 621 2.08 23.07 -9.99
C LYS A 621 0.98 22.11 -10.42
N ASN A 622 0.31 21.49 -9.46
CA ASN A 622 -0.89 20.69 -9.67
C ASN A 622 -2.12 21.58 -9.99
N ASP A 623 -3.29 20.94 -10.14
CA ASP A 623 -4.58 21.58 -10.37
C ASP A 623 -5.00 22.58 -9.27
N LYS A 624 -4.43 22.45 -8.06
CA LYS A 624 -4.58 23.38 -6.93
C LYS A 624 -3.51 24.47 -6.87
N GLY A 625 -2.65 24.57 -7.88
CA GLY A 625 -1.59 25.59 -7.96
C GLY A 625 -0.42 25.35 -7.01
N ARG A 626 -0.27 24.14 -6.47
CA ARG A 626 0.75 23.75 -5.49
C ARG A 626 1.80 22.84 -6.11
N ARG A 627 3.07 23.00 -5.74
CA ARG A 627 4.12 22.06 -6.17
C ARG A 627 4.04 20.82 -5.27
N PRO A 628 3.95 19.60 -5.82
CA PRO A 628 3.87 18.37 -5.04
C PRO A 628 4.94 18.27 -3.95
N LEU A 629 6.19 18.66 -4.26
CA LEU A 629 7.31 18.63 -3.32
C LEU A 629 7.08 19.41 -2.02
N GLU A 630 6.30 20.48 -2.07
CA GLU A 630 6.03 21.35 -0.92
C GLU A 630 5.01 20.73 0.05
N LEU A 631 4.17 19.83 -0.44
CA LEU A 631 3.02 19.28 0.30
C LEU A 631 3.43 18.21 1.32
N GLY A 632 4.59 17.58 1.14
CA GLY A 632 5.15 16.67 2.13
C GLY A 632 6.37 15.86 1.68
N SER A 633 6.91 15.11 2.64
CA SER A 633 8.03 14.19 2.46
C SER A 633 7.59 12.91 1.73
N VAL A 634 8.55 12.10 1.24
CA VAL A 634 8.21 10.80 0.62
C VAL A 634 7.53 9.84 1.60
N THR A 635 7.82 10.00 2.89
CA THR A 635 7.27 9.20 3.99
C THR A 635 5.86 9.57 4.41
N MET A 636 5.25 10.60 3.82
CA MET A 636 3.82 10.86 3.99
C MET A 636 2.95 9.92 3.15
N GLY A 637 3.53 9.29 2.12
CA GLY A 637 2.87 8.26 1.33
C GLY A 637 1.53 8.72 0.74
N TYR A 638 0.55 7.82 0.73
CA TYR A 638 -0.75 8.07 0.12
C TYR A 638 -1.60 9.09 0.87
N ARG A 639 -1.21 9.51 2.09
CA ARG A 639 -1.90 10.54 2.87
C ARG A 639 -1.76 11.94 2.26
N LEU A 640 -0.84 12.14 1.32
CA LEU A 640 -0.75 13.38 0.54
C LEU A 640 -1.90 13.59 -0.43
N ASN A 641 -2.78 12.60 -0.62
CA ASN A 641 -4.03 12.80 -1.33
C ASN A 641 -5.10 13.34 -0.38
N THR A 642 -5.31 14.66 -0.42
CA THR A 642 -6.34 15.35 0.37
C THR A 642 -7.18 16.27 -0.50
N ALA A 643 -8.41 16.55 -0.07
CA ALA A 643 -9.29 17.48 -0.78
C ALA A 643 -8.71 18.92 -0.87
N LYS A 644 -7.94 19.34 0.15
CA LYS A 644 -7.35 20.69 0.23
C LYS A 644 -6.14 20.87 -0.67
N THR A 645 -5.27 19.86 -0.75
CA THR A 645 -3.99 19.96 -1.46
C THR A 645 -4.03 19.38 -2.88
N GLY A 646 -5.08 18.60 -3.20
CA GLY A 646 -5.08 17.73 -4.37
C GLY A 646 -4.22 16.49 -4.13
N SER A 647 -4.15 15.61 -5.13
CA SER A 647 -3.28 14.43 -5.08
C SER A 647 -1.85 14.81 -5.44
N ALA A 648 -0.91 14.48 -4.57
CA ALA A 648 0.53 14.56 -4.83
C ALA A 648 1.23 13.19 -4.67
N THR A 649 0.45 12.14 -4.47
CA THR A 649 0.93 10.81 -4.10
C THR A 649 1.87 10.22 -5.14
N TYR A 650 1.48 10.26 -6.42
CA TYR A 650 2.31 9.72 -7.50
C TYR A 650 3.64 10.50 -7.60
N GLN A 651 3.55 11.83 -7.66
CA GLN A 651 4.69 12.72 -7.81
C GLN A 651 5.68 12.58 -6.64
N ILE A 652 5.21 12.21 -5.45
CA ILE A 652 6.05 12.09 -4.27
C ILE A 652 6.57 10.67 -4.04
N ILE A 653 5.70 9.65 -4.03
CA ILE A 653 6.12 8.27 -3.80
C ILE A 653 6.96 7.74 -4.98
N TYR A 654 6.53 8.01 -6.22
CA TYR A 654 7.15 7.48 -7.42
C TYR A 654 8.26 8.40 -7.92
N SER A 655 7.91 9.64 -8.28
CA SER A 655 8.86 10.54 -8.95
C SER A 655 9.94 11.04 -7.99
N LYS A 656 9.57 11.65 -6.85
CA LYS A 656 10.55 12.08 -5.85
C LYS A 656 11.30 10.89 -5.24
N GLY A 657 10.60 9.80 -4.91
CA GLY A 657 11.24 8.57 -4.44
C GLY A 657 12.36 8.09 -5.37
N ALA A 658 12.08 8.03 -6.68
CA ALA A 658 13.08 7.66 -7.68
C ALA A 658 14.21 8.69 -7.82
N ALA A 659 13.89 9.99 -7.78
CA ALA A 659 14.89 11.06 -7.83
C ALA A 659 15.88 10.95 -6.66
N VAL A 660 15.41 10.65 -5.45
CA VAL A 660 16.28 10.41 -4.28
C VAL A 660 17.23 9.23 -4.53
N LEU A 661 16.72 8.12 -5.07
CA LEU A 661 17.52 6.93 -5.35
C LEU A 661 18.52 7.18 -6.50
N HIS A 662 18.14 7.97 -7.50
CA HIS A 662 19.02 8.36 -8.60
C HIS A 662 20.13 9.30 -8.14
N MET A 663 19.82 10.31 -7.29
CA MET A 663 20.86 11.13 -6.65
C MET A 663 21.86 10.25 -5.90
N LEU A 664 21.36 9.27 -5.13
CA LEU A 664 22.22 8.34 -4.41
C LEU A 664 23.10 7.50 -5.37
N ARG A 665 22.50 6.94 -6.43
CA ARG A 665 23.24 6.22 -7.48
C ARG A 665 24.35 7.10 -8.07
N MET A 666 24.03 8.33 -8.47
CA MET A 666 24.99 9.24 -9.11
C MET A 666 26.10 9.71 -8.16
N MET A 667 25.80 9.83 -6.86
CA MET A 667 26.82 10.08 -5.82
C MET A 667 27.77 8.89 -5.62
N MET A 668 27.32 7.66 -5.88
CA MET A 668 28.13 6.44 -5.82
C MET A 668 28.79 6.08 -7.16
N TRP A 669 28.34 6.69 -8.27
CA TRP A 669 28.82 6.41 -9.61
C TRP A 669 30.26 6.89 -9.83
N ASP A 670 31.06 6.05 -10.49
CA ASP A 670 32.47 6.32 -10.78
C ASP A 670 32.75 6.20 -12.29
N PRO A 671 33.52 7.13 -12.90
CA PRO A 671 33.80 7.10 -14.34
C PRO A 671 34.52 5.84 -14.84
N LYS A 672 35.23 5.10 -13.99
CA LYS A 672 35.98 3.90 -14.37
C LYS A 672 35.18 2.63 -14.17
N THR A 673 34.37 2.58 -13.12
CA THR A 673 33.67 1.37 -12.67
C THR A 673 32.15 1.45 -12.83
N GLY A 674 31.62 2.61 -13.21
CA GLY A 674 30.20 2.85 -13.42
C GLY A 674 29.39 2.64 -12.15
N ASP A 675 28.34 1.81 -12.24
CA ASP A 675 27.40 1.50 -11.15
C ASP A 675 27.88 0.37 -10.22
N GLN A 676 29.11 -0.14 -10.35
CA GLN A 676 29.58 -1.31 -9.58
C GLN A 676 29.33 -1.20 -8.07
N ARG A 677 29.55 -0.03 -7.48
CA ARG A 677 29.31 0.21 -6.05
C ARG A 677 27.82 0.21 -5.70
N PHE A 678 27.01 0.91 -6.49
CA PHE A 678 25.56 0.94 -6.28
C PHE A 678 24.96 -0.45 -6.44
N SER A 679 25.34 -1.20 -7.48
CA SER A 679 24.93 -2.58 -7.67
C SER A 679 25.37 -3.49 -6.53
N ALA A 680 26.60 -3.34 -6.01
CA ALA A 680 27.05 -4.10 -4.85
C ALA A 680 26.20 -3.83 -3.59
N MET A 681 25.84 -2.57 -3.35
CA MET A 681 24.92 -2.18 -2.27
C MET A 681 23.54 -2.81 -2.46
N MET A 682 22.95 -2.69 -3.65
CA MET A 682 21.61 -3.22 -3.93
C MET A 682 21.56 -4.76 -3.82
N ARG A 683 22.59 -5.45 -4.33
CA ARG A 683 22.73 -6.92 -4.19
C ARG A 683 22.87 -7.36 -2.74
N ASP A 684 23.67 -6.64 -1.95
CA ASP A 684 23.81 -6.91 -0.52
C ASP A 684 22.48 -6.68 0.23
N PHE A 685 21.75 -5.62 -0.13
CA PHE A 685 20.44 -5.32 0.44
C PHE A 685 19.41 -6.42 0.14
N VAL A 686 19.27 -6.83 -1.13
CA VAL A 686 18.37 -7.94 -1.52
C VAL A 686 18.75 -9.22 -0.80
N ARG A 687 20.03 -9.61 -0.81
CA ARG A 687 20.49 -10.83 -0.12
C ARG A 687 20.18 -10.81 1.38
N THR A 688 20.30 -9.64 2.02
CA THR A 688 20.08 -9.49 3.47
C THR A 688 18.59 -9.53 3.83
N HIS A 689 17.73 -8.99 2.98
CA HIS A 689 16.32 -8.73 3.29
C HIS A 689 15.32 -9.50 2.41
N ILE A 690 15.78 -10.49 1.65
CA ILE A 690 14.88 -11.36 0.91
C ILE A 690 13.88 -12.04 1.87
N HIS A 691 12.62 -12.06 1.46
CA HIS A 691 11.45 -12.50 2.23
C HIS A 691 11.11 -11.65 3.47
N GLN A 692 11.63 -10.42 3.56
CA GLN A 692 11.36 -9.51 4.68
C GLN A 692 10.73 -8.21 4.22
N ASN A 693 10.11 -7.52 5.18
CA ASN A 693 9.63 -6.15 5.03
C ASN A 693 10.64 -5.18 5.67
N VAL A 694 11.11 -4.21 4.90
CA VAL A 694 12.18 -3.29 5.29
C VAL A 694 11.66 -1.87 5.53
N SER A 695 12.27 -1.18 6.48
CA SER A 695 12.03 0.24 6.70
C SER A 695 13.00 1.11 5.90
N THR A 696 12.71 2.39 5.83
CA THR A 696 13.61 3.42 5.29
C THR A 696 14.97 3.42 6.01
N ASP A 697 14.99 3.12 7.31
CA ASP A 697 16.22 3.03 8.09
C ASP A 697 17.03 1.75 7.81
N ASP A 698 16.38 0.62 7.45
CA ASP A 698 17.08 -0.57 6.94
C ASP A 698 17.85 -0.21 5.65
N PHE A 699 17.19 0.48 4.73
CA PHE A 699 17.82 0.93 3.48
C PHE A 699 18.97 1.91 3.76
N LYS A 700 18.76 2.89 4.65
CA LYS A 700 19.81 3.83 5.08
C LYS A 700 21.06 3.12 5.61
N ARG A 701 20.91 2.08 6.43
CA ARG A 701 22.05 1.28 6.92
C ARG A 701 22.81 0.60 5.78
N ALA A 702 22.10 0.11 4.75
CA ALA A 702 22.75 -0.44 3.57
C ALA A 702 23.53 0.64 2.80
N VAL A 703 23.00 1.86 2.70
CA VAL A 703 23.72 3.00 2.12
C VAL A 703 24.99 3.31 2.91
N GLU A 704 24.88 3.48 4.23
CA GLU A 704 26.01 3.81 5.11
C GLU A 704 27.11 2.73 5.07
N LYS A 705 26.74 1.46 4.90
CA LYS A 705 27.69 0.35 4.75
C LYS A 705 28.51 0.42 3.46
N HIS A 706 27.94 0.96 2.38
CA HIS A 706 28.56 0.95 1.03
C HIS A 706 29.00 2.33 0.53
N MET A 707 28.71 3.40 1.28
CA MET A 707 29.04 4.76 0.91
C MET A 707 30.56 4.96 0.76
N ILE A 708 30.94 5.91 -0.09
CA ILE A 708 32.34 6.34 -0.21
C ILE A 708 32.68 7.33 0.92
N PRO A 709 33.96 7.41 1.36
CA PRO A 709 34.37 8.34 2.42
C PRO A 709 33.95 9.79 2.18
N GLU A 710 33.89 10.22 0.92
CA GLU A 710 33.49 11.56 0.50
C GLU A 710 32.02 11.91 0.80
N LEU A 711 31.17 10.92 1.08
CA LEU A 711 29.77 11.13 1.48
C LEU A 711 29.60 11.31 2.99
N ASN A 712 30.65 11.07 3.78
CA ASN A 712 30.67 11.34 5.21
C ASN A 712 30.85 12.85 5.52
N LEU A 713 29.91 13.67 5.03
CA LEU A 713 29.98 15.13 5.12
C LEU A 713 29.88 15.64 6.57
N ALA A 714 29.20 14.91 7.44
CA ALA A 714 29.09 15.22 8.86
C ALA A 714 30.24 14.66 9.71
N GLY A 715 31.16 13.87 9.13
CA GLY A 715 32.30 13.27 9.84
C GLY A 715 31.95 12.15 10.81
N ASN A 716 30.69 11.72 10.90
CA ASN A 716 30.19 10.74 11.87
C ASN A 716 29.96 9.33 11.27
N GLY A 717 30.24 9.13 9.99
CA GLY A 717 30.02 7.86 9.28
C GLY A 717 28.56 7.61 8.93
N ARG A 718 27.72 8.65 8.89
CA ARG A 718 26.27 8.54 8.70
C ARG A 718 25.79 9.32 7.48
N MET A 719 24.66 8.87 6.94
CA MET A 719 23.94 9.53 5.84
C MET A 719 22.72 10.31 6.36
N ASP A 720 22.70 10.69 7.64
CA ASP A 720 21.60 11.44 8.27
C ASP A 720 21.26 12.70 7.45
N TRP A 721 22.26 13.49 7.05
CA TRP A 721 22.08 14.71 6.25
C TRP A 721 21.27 14.46 4.96
N PHE A 722 21.54 13.35 4.26
CA PHE A 722 20.88 13.04 2.99
C PHE A 722 19.43 12.63 3.22
N PHE A 723 19.19 11.73 4.18
CA PHE A 723 17.84 11.25 4.47
C PHE A 723 16.97 12.35 5.09
N ASP A 724 17.51 13.15 6.02
CA ASP A 724 16.80 14.26 6.65
C ASP A 724 16.39 15.32 5.63
N GLN A 725 17.27 15.65 4.69
CA GLN A 725 16.98 16.64 3.64
C GLN A 725 16.03 16.12 2.56
N TRP A 726 16.27 14.91 2.05
CA TRP A 726 15.66 14.46 0.80
C TRP A 726 14.53 13.44 0.99
N VAL A 727 14.60 12.63 2.04
CA VAL A 727 13.56 11.64 2.37
C VAL A 727 12.52 12.24 3.30
N TYR A 728 12.95 12.83 4.42
CA TYR A 728 12.08 13.41 5.44
C TYR A 728 11.78 14.90 5.22
N GLY A 729 12.57 15.57 4.38
CA GLY A 729 12.45 16.99 4.04
C GLY A 729 11.72 17.27 2.73
N THR A 730 11.50 18.57 2.47
CA THR A 730 10.78 19.11 1.30
C THR A 730 11.55 20.23 0.59
N ALA A 731 12.84 20.39 0.89
CA ALA A 731 13.66 21.44 0.32
C ALA A 731 13.92 21.20 -1.18
N LEU A 732 14.04 22.30 -1.93
CA LEU A 732 14.44 22.30 -3.33
C LEU A 732 15.53 23.36 -3.51
N PRO A 733 16.81 22.99 -3.60
CA PRO A 733 17.88 23.95 -3.78
C PRO A 733 17.84 24.58 -5.17
N ASP A 734 18.25 25.84 -5.22
CA ASP A 734 18.49 26.57 -6.46
C ASP A 734 19.99 26.68 -6.72
N TYR A 735 20.44 26.27 -7.89
CA TYR A 735 21.85 26.35 -8.30
C TYR A 735 22.07 27.31 -9.47
N LYS A 736 23.19 28.04 -9.39
CA LYS A 736 23.70 28.90 -10.45
C LYS A 736 25.15 28.56 -10.77
N LEU A 737 25.48 28.44 -12.05
CA LEU A 737 26.84 28.25 -12.56
C LEU A 737 27.30 29.51 -13.31
N ASP A 738 28.33 30.16 -12.80
CA ASP A 738 29.04 31.25 -13.50
C ASP A 738 30.36 30.67 -14.05
N TYR A 739 30.60 30.74 -15.36
CA TYR A 739 31.85 30.25 -15.94
C TYR A 739 32.40 31.10 -17.08
N ARG A 740 33.72 31.04 -17.26
CA ARG A 740 34.47 31.66 -18.36
C ARG A 740 35.44 30.65 -18.97
N LEU A 741 35.61 30.74 -20.29
CA LEU A 741 36.52 29.91 -21.06
C LEU A 741 37.57 30.81 -21.71
N GLU A 742 38.82 30.68 -21.30
CA GLU A 742 39.94 31.46 -21.80
C GLU A 742 40.85 30.58 -22.67
N PRO A 743 41.24 31.02 -23.88
CA PRO A 743 42.24 30.31 -24.67
C PRO A 743 43.55 30.14 -23.89
N ALA A 744 44.19 28.98 -24.02
CA ALA A 744 45.49 28.69 -23.43
C ALA A 744 46.43 28.03 -24.46
N ASP A 745 47.73 28.04 -24.15
CA ASP A 745 48.76 27.55 -25.07
C ASP A 745 48.54 26.10 -25.49
N GLY A 746 48.83 25.82 -26.77
CA GLY A 746 48.72 24.49 -27.36
C GLY A 746 47.28 24.05 -27.66
N GLY A 747 46.36 24.99 -27.91
CA GLY A 747 44.96 24.68 -28.23
C GLY A 747 44.10 24.28 -27.02
N ARG A 748 44.66 24.41 -25.81
CA ARG A 748 43.98 24.15 -24.55
C ARG A 748 43.04 25.31 -24.19
N THR A 749 42.23 25.11 -23.16
CA THR A 749 41.30 26.14 -22.68
C THR A 749 41.29 26.14 -21.16
N ARG A 750 41.49 27.29 -20.54
CA ARG A 750 41.34 27.47 -19.09
C ARG A 750 39.87 27.72 -18.77
N LEU A 751 39.30 26.90 -17.89
CA LEU A 751 37.95 27.05 -17.35
C LEU A 751 38.06 27.70 -15.98
N LEU A 752 37.43 28.85 -15.81
CA LEU A 752 37.20 29.51 -14.52
C LEU A 752 35.71 29.42 -14.20
N CYS A 753 35.31 28.77 -13.10
CA CYS A 753 33.89 28.71 -12.73
C CYS A 753 33.60 28.79 -11.23
N LYS A 754 32.37 29.20 -10.89
CA LYS A 754 31.81 29.26 -9.53
C LYS A 754 30.42 28.67 -9.52
N VAL A 755 30.06 27.99 -8.43
CA VAL A 755 28.72 27.43 -8.21
C VAL A 755 28.10 28.10 -6.99
N THR A 756 26.86 28.58 -7.12
CA THR A 756 26.11 29.17 -6.00
C THR A 756 24.88 28.31 -5.67
N GLN A 757 24.67 28.04 -4.38
CA GLN A 757 23.50 27.38 -3.81
C GLN A 757 22.63 28.42 -3.08
N SER A 758 21.32 28.37 -3.26
CA SER A 758 20.36 29.19 -2.53
C SER A 758 19.02 28.48 -2.27
N GLN A 759 18.08 29.15 -1.60
CA GLN A 759 16.75 28.63 -1.22
C GLN A 759 16.77 27.42 -0.26
N VAL A 760 17.79 27.34 0.60
CA VAL A 760 17.91 26.25 1.58
C VAL A 760 18.22 26.75 2.99
N ALA A 761 18.04 25.87 3.97
CA ALA A 761 18.43 26.11 5.36
C ALA A 761 19.95 26.11 5.52
N GLY A 762 20.46 26.71 6.60
CA GLY A 762 21.90 26.90 6.83
C GLY A 762 22.71 25.62 7.04
N ASP A 763 22.04 24.53 7.40
CA ASP A 763 22.59 23.18 7.59
C ASP A 763 22.43 22.29 6.34
N PHE A 764 21.79 22.78 5.29
CA PHE A 764 21.58 22.02 4.06
C PHE A 764 22.90 21.86 3.30
N VAL A 765 23.33 20.61 3.11
CA VAL A 765 24.56 20.29 2.41
C VAL A 765 24.29 19.46 1.16
N MET A 766 25.01 19.75 0.07
CA MET A 766 24.95 18.91 -1.13
C MET A 766 26.26 18.91 -1.92
N ARG A 767 26.53 17.80 -2.60
CA ARG A 767 27.62 17.64 -3.56
C ARG A 767 27.08 17.85 -4.98
N VAL A 768 27.43 18.96 -5.61
CA VAL A 768 26.92 19.33 -6.93
C VAL A 768 27.95 18.95 -8.01
N PRO A 769 27.61 18.06 -8.96
CA PRO A 769 28.53 17.67 -10.02
C PRO A 769 28.60 18.72 -11.14
N ILE A 770 29.82 18.94 -11.63
CA ILE A 770 30.11 19.79 -12.79
C ILE A 770 30.46 18.89 -13.97
N TYR A 771 29.87 19.18 -15.12
CA TYR A 771 30.06 18.45 -16.37
C TYR A 771 30.56 19.36 -17.49
N ILE A 772 31.30 18.76 -18.42
CA ILE A 772 31.81 19.38 -19.62
C ILE A 772 31.31 18.59 -20.83
N ASP A 773 30.78 19.30 -21.82
CA ASP A 773 30.31 18.72 -23.07
C ASP A 773 31.33 18.96 -24.19
N PHE A 774 31.95 17.88 -24.68
CA PHE A 774 32.76 17.90 -25.90
C PHE A 774 31.97 17.30 -27.06
N ASP A 775 31.23 18.14 -27.78
CA ASP A 775 30.54 17.77 -29.01
C ASP A 775 29.53 16.61 -28.83
N GLY A 776 28.76 16.66 -27.74
CA GLY A 776 27.79 15.63 -27.35
C GLY A 776 28.36 14.57 -26.41
N ASN A 777 29.68 14.57 -26.18
CA ASN A 777 30.32 13.70 -25.20
C ASN A 777 30.40 14.40 -23.83
N LEU A 778 29.36 14.21 -23.03
CA LEU A 778 29.26 14.76 -21.69
C LEU A 778 30.18 13.99 -20.72
N ARG A 779 31.06 14.70 -20.01
CA ARG A 779 32.00 14.14 -19.03
C ARG A 779 31.94 14.87 -17.71
N ARG A 780 31.95 14.12 -16.60
CA ARG A 780 32.03 14.68 -15.25
C ARG A 780 33.43 15.23 -15.03
N LEU A 781 33.52 16.53 -14.72
CA LEU A 781 34.76 17.23 -14.37
C LEU A 781 35.11 16.99 -12.90
N GLY A 782 34.12 17.09 -12.01
CA GLY A 782 34.31 17.03 -10.57
C GLY A 782 33.01 17.34 -9.82
N THR A 783 33.11 17.55 -8.51
CA THR A 783 31.98 17.92 -7.65
C THR A 783 32.38 19.04 -6.71
N VAL A 784 31.44 19.93 -6.38
CA VAL A 784 31.60 20.98 -5.38
C VAL A 784 30.68 20.67 -4.20
N VAL A 785 31.20 20.76 -2.97
CA VAL A 785 30.38 20.68 -1.76
C VAL A 785 29.91 22.09 -1.41
N LEU A 786 28.60 22.28 -1.25
CA LEU A 786 28.00 23.54 -0.83
C LEU A 786 27.21 23.31 0.47
N ASN A 787 27.29 24.28 1.38
CA ASN A 787 26.58 24.27 2.66
C ASN A 787 25.76 25.55 2.81
N GLY A 788 24.49 25.42 3.14
CA GLY A 788 23.53 26.52 3.22
C GLY A 788 23.48 27.35 1.95
N ASN A 789 23.06 28.60 2.08
CA ASN A 789 23.12 29.56 0.98
C ASN A 789 24.57 30.06 0.83
N SER A 790 25.31 29.57 -0.17
CA SER A 790 26.74 29.82 -0.33
C SER A 790 27.21 29.79 -1.79
N THR A 791 28.37 30.39 -2.05
CA THR A 791 29.09 30.33 -3.35
C THR A 791 30.42 29.64 -3.16
N SER A 792 30.77 28.75 -4.09
CA SER A 792 32.05 28.04 -4.08
C SER A 792 33.23 28.99 -4.28
N PRO A 793 34.44 28.59 -3.84
CA PRO A 793 35.67 29.17 -4.37
C PRO A 793 35.71 29.10 -5.91
N GLU A 794 36.50 29.96 -6.55
CA GLU A 794 36.71 29.88 -7.99
C GLU A 794 37.48 28.60 -8.33
N ILE A 795 36.95 27.84 -9.27
CA ILE A 795 37.50 26.60 -9.78
C ILE A 795 38.25 26.94 -11.06
N ASP A 796 39.54 26.64 -11.09
CA ASP A 796 40.44 26.93 -12.20
C ASP A 796 41.03 25.62 -12.73
N VAL A 797 40.60 25.22 -13.93
CA VAL A 797 41.00 23.96 -14.55
C VAL A 797 41.44 24.14 -15.99
N MET A 798 42.57 23.54 -16.34
CA MET A 798 43.04 23.47 -17.72
C MET A 798 42.38 22.30 -18.45
N LEU A 799 41.65 22.60 -19.53
CA LEU A 799 40.97 21.64 -20.40
C LEU A 799 41.81 21.34 -21.64
N PRO A 800 41.71 20.10 -22.20
CA PRO A 800 42.51 19.69 -23.35
C PRO A 800 42.13 20.44 -24.64
N LYS A 801 40.87 20.91 -24.74
CA LYS A 801 40.34 21.73 -25.84
C LYS A 801 39.18 22.57 -25.33
N LYS A 802 38.70 23.51 -26.14
CA LYS A 802 37.50 24.30 -25.84
C LYS A 802 36.25 23.40 -25.81
N PRO A 803 35.46 23.38 -24.73
CA PRO A 803 34.21 22.63 -24.68
C PRO A 803 33.07 23.37 -25.39
N LYS A 804 32.02 22.64 -25.76
CA LYS A 804 30.77 23.21 -26.28
C LYS A 804 30.03 23.98 -25.20
N ARG A 805 29.97 23.42 -23.98
CA ARG A 805 29.35 24.02 -22.80
C ARG A 805 29.87 23.38 -21.51
N VAL A 806 29.69 24.09 -20.41
CA VAL A 806 29.85 23.60 -19.04
C VAL A 806 28.48 23.66 -18.38
N LEU A 807 28.11 22.62 -17.63
CA LEU A 807 26.81 22.53 -16.98
C LEU A 807 26.90 21.84 -15.63
N LEU A 808 25.90 22.05 -14.79
CA LEU A 808 25.69 21.29 -13.55
C LEU A 808 24.73 20.14 -13.81
N CYS A 809 24.80 19.09 -13.00
CA CYS A 809 23.79 18.03 -12.92
C CYS A 809 23.39 17.47 -14.30
N GLY A 810 24.36 17.18 -15.16
CA GLY A 810 24.12 16.87 -16.56
C GLY A 810 23.41 15.55 -16.84
N PHE A 811 23.21 14.72 -15.81
CA PHE A 811 22.37 13.53 -15.84
C PHE A 811 21.22 13.62 -14.83
N GLU A 812 20.76 14.85 -14.52
CA GLU A 812 19.75 15.12 -13.47
C GLU A 812 20.18 14.54 -12.11
N ASP A 813 21.48 14.67 -11.81
CA ASP A 813 22.15 14.07 -10.65
C ASP A 813 21.70 14.62 -9.29
N VAL A 814 21.03 15.78 -9.29
CA VAL A 814 20.54 16.48 -8.10
C VAL A 814 19.16 17.04 -8.41
N LEU A 815 18.17 16.74 -7.56
CA LEU A 815 16.85 17.35 -7.65
C LEU A 815 16.93 18.82 -7.24
N CYS A 816 16.92 19.71 -8.22
CA CYS A 816 17.09 21.15 -8.00
C CYS A 816 16.35 21.99 -9.04
N THR A 817 16.28 23.30 -8.79
CA THR A 817 16.10 24.26 -9.88
C THR A 817 17.45 24.81 -10.32
N MET A 818 17.53 25.22 -11.59
CA MET A 818 18.71 25.83 -12.16
C MET A 818 18.31 27.15 -12.82
N ASP A 819 19.00 28.24 -12.47
CA ASP A 819 18.86 29.51 -13.20
C ASP A 819 19.67 29.39 -14.50
N ALA A 820 18.96 29.26 -15.62
CA ALA A 820 19.56 29.21 -16.95
C ALA A 820 19.70 30.64 -17.49
N ARG A 821 20.90 31.23 -17.36
CA ARG A 821 21.31 32.41 -18.13
C ARG A 821 22.70 32.22 -18.71
#